data_AF-A0A858RRA1-F1
#
_entry.id   AF-A0A858RRA1-F1
#
_cell.length_a   1.000
_cell.length_b   1.000
_cell.length_c   1.000
_cell.angle_alpha   90.00
_cell.angle_beta   90.00
_cell.angle_gamma   90.00
#
_symmetry.space_group_name_H-M   'P 1'
#
loop_
_entity.id
_entity.type
_entity.pdbx_description
1 polymer ?
#
loop_
_entity_poly.entity_id
_entity_poly.type
_entity_poly.pdbx_seq_one_letter_code
_entity_poly.pdbx_strand_id
1 'polypeptide(L)'
;MSPSYIFRNAVVILWSLCGLAKPAAAAIQTDFTYPGGGDVPFFGHHVTVLPNGNLVVVAAQFTEPGGPLAAGAVFLFTPGGRMISQLKGSYAFDAIGNGGVKILANGNYVIMSPFWNSNGADKGAVTWGDKDTGVSGTISPSNSLLGTGGGLNDQTYGTQVVALANGNYVVVSPDANVGGWERAGAVTWGSGDTGVSGIISTTISLTGSSVGEGVGSGGVYPLTNGNYVTCTWNSFNASGKRTGAVTWGNGTTGITGVVSSSNSLMGTKDGEMVGAYNWTPGVYALSNGNYVVRTPNWGPNYEGAVTWANGETGLIGTVSAANSMTGRQAESFVGDVGVTPLKNGNYVISSARVDHGAILNAGAVTWCQGSSPSVGTVSADNSLVGTYNNDNVGSGAAGANGVFALANGHYVVGSVSVQTDAGVSCGAVTWGNGTTGTTGEVSAANSLLGKVGDLISLGGITALTNGNYVVCSPYWYSNGIYGCGAATWCDGSGPVTGSVNAANSLVGTHLAQYVGAKAIALANGNYVVCSPQWESPGGPEDQGAASWGNGSSGTVGIVGPENSLVGSSASDKVGETVVPLSNGNYVAVASFWDRGVVTDAGAVTWGNGTTGTSGVVSAANSLVGATANDRIGSTRYLSGTYVPKVFPTSDGHYLVGSQYFQSAAPYPGAVTLGNGINGTSGEIDASNSVIGDLTTLSLAQAMAYDPDRRQLAVGQRMANKVALFSYGVPEGSSIVLQETGTPAVYFKGTARQTYLLQRSSDMTNWNWQREVDASGAGAVFFQDEDPPTGRAFYRLIDP
;
A
#
# COMPACT_ATOMS: atom_id res chain seq x y z
N MET A 1 -34.66 46.90 -46.88
CA MET A 1 -34.59 45.62 -47.61
C MET A 1 -33.12 45.32 -47.82
N SER A 2 -32.67 44.19 -47.25
CA SER A 2 -31.36 43.51 -47.33
C SER A 2 -30.07 44.33 -47.49
N PRO A 3 -29.07 44.04 -46.65
CA PRO A 3 -27.68 44.06 -47.08
C PRO A 3 -27.06 42.67 -46.97
N SER A 4 -26.60 42.17 -48.11
CA SER A 4 -25.69 41.05 -48.26
C SER A 4 -24.32 41.60 -48.67
N TYR A 5 -23.28 41.20 -47.92
CA TYR A 5 -21.84 41.12 -48.26
C TYR A 5 -21.05 42.36 -48.71
N ILE A 6 -19.93 42.63 -48.00
CA ILE A 6 -18.54 42.53 -48.51
C ILE A 6 -17.54 42.63 -47.34
N PHE A 7 -16.51 41.77 -47.40
CA PHE A 7 -15.37 41.61 -46.50
C PHE A 7 -14.53 42.88 -46.27
N ARG A 8 -14.05 43.09 -45.04
CA ARG A 8 -12.73 43.66 -44.74
C ARG A 8 -12.13 43.12 -43.42
N ASN A 9 -11.01 42.41 -43.57
CA ASN A 9 -9.83 42.31 -42.72
C ASN A 9 -9.99 42.47 -41.19
N ALA A 10 -9.90 41.35 -40.46
CA ALA A 10 -9.43 41.35 -39.08
C ALA A 10 -8.14 40.52 -39.02
N VAL A 11 -7.03 41.21 -38.79
CA VAL A 11 -5.75 40.63 -38.39
C VAL A 11 -5.98 40.02 -37.00
N VAL A 12 -6.01 38.69 -36.92
CA VAL A 12 -5.96 37.97 -35.65
C VAL A 12 -4.50 37.91 -35.24
N ILE A 13 -4.09 38.83 -34.36
CA ILE A 13 -2.82 38.74 -33.65
C ILE A 13 -2.96 37.58 -32.66
N LEU A 14 -2.35 36.43 -32.97
CA LEU A 14 -2.13 35.37 -31.99
C LEU A 14 -1.21 35.93 -30.90
N TRP A 15 -1.76 36.18 -29.72
CA TRP A 15 -0.96 36.26 -28.51
C TRP A 15 -0.62 34.82 -28.11
N SER A 16 0.63 34.43 -28.33
CA SER A 16 1.22 33.31 -27.62
C SER A 16 1.15 33.61 -26.12
N LEU A 17 0.23 32.97 -25.40
CA LEU A 17 0.32 32.85 -23.96
C LEU A 17 1.57 32.02 -23.65
N CYS A 18 2.71 32.68 -23.56
CA CYS A 18 3.81 32.19 -22.75
C CYS A 18 3.30 32.27 -21.30
N GLY A 19 2.82 31.14 -20.78
CA GLY A 19 2.35 31.01 -19.41
C GLY A 19 3.50 31.26 -18.45
N LEU A 20 3.72 32.52 -18.08
CA LEU A 20 4.41 32.85 -16.83
C LEU A 20 3.53 32.30 -15.70
N ALA A 21 3.96 31.15 -15.17
CA ALA A 21 3.37 30.58 -13.97
C ALA A 21 3.31 31.67 -12.89
N LYS A 22 2.11 31.92 -12.35
CA LYS A 22 1.92 32.71 -11.13
C LYS A 22 2.87 32.13 -10.06
N PRO A 23 3.61 32.96 -9.29
CA PRO A 23 4.40 32.43 -8.19
C PRO A 23 3.46 31.71 -7.24
N ALA A 24 3.72 30.42 -7.01
CA ALA A 24 3.06 29.67 -5.96
C ALA A 24 3.27 30.41 -4.63
N ALA A 25 2.25 30.42 -3.75
CA ALA A 25 2.41 30.94 -2.40
C ALA A 25 3.69 30.34 -1.78
N ALA A 26 4.55 31.19 -1.20
CA ALA A 26 5.81 30.75 -0.64
C ALA A 26 5.57 29.66 0.41
N ALA A 27 6.28 28.54 0.30
CA ALA A 27 6.22 27.52 1.33
C ALA A 27 6.74 28.06 2.65
N ILE A 28 6.16 27.60 3.76
CA ILE A 28 6.55 27.98 5.12
C ILE A 28 7.04 26.72 5.83
N GLN A 29 8.22 26.84 6.44
CA GLN A 29 8.76 25.83 7.35
C GLN A 29 8.85 26.39 8.77
N THR A 30 8.30 25.66 9.73
CA THR A 30 8.41 25.94 11.18
C THR A 30 8.95 24.72 11.89
N ASP A 31 9.97 24.91 12.72
CA ASP A 31 10.61 23.80 13.44
C ASP A 31 10.27 23.83 14.93
N PHE A 32 10.13 22.66 15.55
CA PHE A 32 10.10 22.52 17.02
C PHE A 32 11.07 21.45 17.52
N THR A 33 11.58 21.64 18.73
CA THR A 33 12.59 20.78 19.37
C THR A 33 12.02 20.07 20.59
N TYR A 34 12.81 19.16 21.17
CA TYR A 34 12.48 18.55 22.46
C TYR A 34 12.23 19.63 23.55
N PRO A 35 11.07 19.61 24.25
CA PRO A 35 10.72 20.65 25.23
C PRO A 35 11.61 20.73 26.47
N GLY A 36 12.29 19.63 26.85
CA GLY A 36 13.14 19.60 28.05
C GLY A 36 14.50 20.29 27.88
N GLY A 37 14.82 20.77 26.67
CA GLY A 37 16.11 21.40 26.35
C GLY A 37 17.29 20.40 26.31
N GLY A 38 18.45 20.91 25.92
CA GLY A 38 19.68 20.13 25.77
C GLY A 38 19.86 19.50 24.38
N ASP A 39 21.10 19.14 24.05
CA ASP A 39 21.46 18.45 22.81
C ASP A 39 21.29 16.94 23.02
N VAL A 40 20.05 16.47 22.87
CA VAL A 40 19.64 15.08 23.08
C VAL A 40 19.34 14.42 21.73
N PRO A 41 20.33 13.75 21.09
CA PRO A 41 20.18 13.12 19.78
C PRO A 41 18.95 12.20 19.74
N PHE A 42 18.38 12.02 18.54
CA PHE A 42 17.30 11.07 18.22
C PHE A 42 15.86 11.52 18.50
N PHE A 43 15.63 12.78 18.85
CA PHE A 43 14.27 13.35 18.82
C PHE A 43 13.78 13.51 17.37
N GLY A 44 12.54 13.09 17.07
CA GLY A 44 12.04 13.08 15.68
C GLY A 44 12.48 11.85 14.88
N HIS A 45 12.82 10.74 15.55
CA HIS A 45 13.16 9.49 14.86
C HIS A 45 11.98 8.92 14.05
N HIS A 46 10.77 8.95 14.60
CA HIS A 46 9.50 8.65 13.91
C HIS A 46 8.53 9.79 14.12
N VAL A 47 7.74 10.13 13.10
CA VAL A 47 6.61 11.05 13.24
C VAL A 47 5.38 10.40 12.61
N THR A 48 4.25 10.46 13.31
CA THR A 48 2.95 9.99 12.83
C THR A 48 1.91 11.07 13.08
N VAL A 49 1.09 11.36 12.06
CA VAL A 49 -0.06 12.27 12.20
C VAL A 49 -1.30 11.42 12.51
N LEU A 50 -1.98 11.74 13.60
CA LEU A 50 -3.28 11.14 13.96
C LEU A 50 -4.42 11.83 13.19
N PRO A 51 -5.60 11.18 13.05
CA PRO A 51 -6.74 11.79 12.33
C PRO A 51 -7.25 13.12 12.90
N ASN A 52 -6.91 13.47 14.15
CA ASN A 52 -7.23 14.79 14.73
C ASN A 52 -6.15 15.86 14.45
N GLY A 53 -5.07 15.50 13.75
CA GLY A 53 -3.91 16.35 13.45
C GLY A 53 -2.80 16.32 14.50
N ASN A 54 -3.00 15.66 15.64
CA ASN A 54 -1.94 15.53 16.64
C ASN A 54 -0.79 14.68 16.09
N LEU A 55 0.42 14.93 16.59
CA LEU A 55 1.63 14.27 16.14
C LEU A 55 2.12 13.31 17.22
N VAL A 56 2.26 12.02 16.90
CA VAL A 56 3.00 11.06 17.74
C VAL A 56 4.45 11.05 17.27
N VAL A 57 5.36 11.48 18.14
CA VAL A 57 6.80 11.52 17.86
C VAL A 57 7.48 10.43 18.66
N VAL A 58 8.09 9.45 17.98
CA VAL A 58 8.92 8.42 18.63
C VAL A 58 10.36 8.86 18.60
N ALA A 59 11.02 8.69 19.73
CA ALA A 59 12.45 8.90 19.91
C ALA A 59 13.02 7.64 20.57
N ALA A 60 13.14 6.55 19.81
CA ALA A 60 13.42 5.23 20.37
C ALA A 60 14.83 5.10 20.99
N GLN A 61 15.82 5.83 20.48
CA GLN A 61 17.19 5.86 21.03
C GLN A 61 17.43 7.05 21.97
N PHE A 62 16.36 7.76 22.31
CA PHE A 62 16.42 8.95 23.16
C PHE A 62 16.93 8.63 24.56
N THR A 63 17.83 9.49 25.03
CA THR A 63 18.32 9.48 26.40
C THR A 63 17.93 10.81 27.04
N GLU A 64 16.94 10.78 27.94
CA GLU A 64 16.55 11.97 28.70
C GLU A 64 17.75 12.46 29.53
N PRO A 65 17.96 13.78 29.69
CA PRO A 65 19.04 14.29 30.53
C PRO A 65 18.95 13.72 31.96
N GLY A 66 19.99 13.00 32.39
CA GLY A 66 20.02 12.32 33.69
C GLY A 66 19.21 11.00 33.77
N GLY A 67 18.63 10.55 32.65
CA GLY A 67 17.89 9.30 32.54
C GLY A 67 18.73 8.09 32.07
N PRO A 68 18.10 6.91 31.93
CA PRO A 68 18.79 5.72 31.43
C PRO A 68 19.16 5.87 29.95
N LEU A 69 20.34 5.37 29.59
CA LEU A 69 20.85 5.37 28.22
C LEU A 69 19.87 4.67 27.27
N ALA A 70 19.46 5.34 26.21
CA ALA A 70 18.58 4.80 25.17
C ALA A 70 17.30 4.14 25.72
N ALA A 71 16.76 4.67 26.83
CA ALA A 71 15.47 4.22 27.36
C ALA A 71 14.34 4.43 26.35
N GLY A 72 14.47 5.43 25.48
CA GLY A 72 13.49 5.78 24.48
C GLY A 72 12.25 6.44 25.06
N ALA A 73 11.56 7.21 24.21
CA ALA A 73 10.32 7.87 24.56
C ALA A 73 9.38 8.01 23.36
N VAL A 74 8.08 8.07 23.65
CA VAL A 74 7.03 8.40 22.71
C VAL A 74 6.25 9.59 23.26
N PHE A 75 6.13 10.61 22.42
CA PHE A 75 5.48 11.87 22.76
C PHE A 75 4.23 12.05 21.92
N LEU A 76 3.21 12.67 22.51
CA LEU A 76 2.08 13.21 21.77
C LEU A 76 2.20 14.74 21.74
N PHE A 77 2.05 15.35 20.56
CA PHE A 77 2.09 16.79 20.34
C PHE A 77 0.82 17.28 19.64
N THR A 78 0.47 18.55 19.82
CA THR A 78 -0.53 19.23 18.99
C THR A 78 0.00 19.40 17.55
N PRO A 79 -0.86 19.73 16.56
CA PRO A 79 -0.39 20.00 15.19
C PRO A 79 0.67 21.12 15.12
N GLY A 80 0.63 22.06 16.06
CA GLY A 80 1.61 23.17 16.15
C GLY A 80 2.85 22.88 16.97
N GLY A 81 3.10 21.63 17.39
CA GLY A 81 4.32 21.24 18.10
C GLY A 81 4.32 21.47 19.61
N ARG A 82 3.16 21.70 20.25
CA ARG A 82 3.06 21.75 21.73
C ARG A 82 2.88 20.34 22.31
N MET A 83 3.72 19.96 23.27
CA MET A 83 3.62 18.63 23.91
C MET A 83 2.32 18.44 24.71
N ILE A 84 1.74 17.25 24.61
CA ILE A 84 0.51 16.79 25.29
C ILE A 84 0.84 15.70 26.32
N SER A 85 1.57 14.65 25.91
CA SER A 85 1.87 13.49 26.77
C SER A 85 3.25 12.90 26.46
N GLN A 86 3.78 12.08 27.39
CA GLN A 86 5.06 11.39 27.23
C GLN A 86 5.08 10.02 27.93
N LEU A 87 5.23 8.95 27.15
CA LEU A 87 5.58 7.61 27.61
C LEU A 87 7.10 7.41 27.50
N LYS A 88 7.75 6.87 28.54
CA LYS A 88 9.21 6.66 28.56
C LYS A 88 9.64 5.33 29.16
N GLY A 89 10.82 4.87 28.75
CA GLY A 89 11.49 3.72 29.34
C GLY A 89 11.97 4.01 30.76
N SER A 90 12.12 2.96 31.56
CA SER A 90 12.65 3.03 32.93
C SER A 90 14.04 2.41 33.05
N TYR A 91 14.50 1.64 32.06
CA TYR A 91 15.81 1.00 32.01
C TYR A 91 16.58 1.39 30.76
N ALA A 92 17.90 1.14 30.80
CA ALA A 92 18.74 1.34 29.63
C ALA A 92 18.31 0.39 28.51
N PHE A 93 18.32 0.89 27.28
CA PHE A 93 17.98 0.15 26.06
C PHE A 93 16.54 -0.38 25.97
N ASP A 94 15.62 0.12 26.79
CA ASP A 94 14.17 -0.16 26.66
C ASP A 94 13.63 0.20 25.26
N ALA A 95 14.24 1.20 24.62
CA ALA A 95 13.94 1.68 23.29
C ALA A 95 12.44 1.84 22.99
N ILE A 96 11.71 2.50 23.91
CA ILE A 96 10.24 2.63 23.81
C ILE A 96 9.81 3.18 22.45
N GLY A 97 8.81 2.52 21.87
CA GLY A 97 8.23 2.87 20.57
C GLY A 97 9.04 2.42 19.36
N ASN A 98 10.16 1.71 19.53
CA ASN A 98 10.99 1.26 18.39
C ASN A 98 10.21 0.41 17.36
N GLY A 99 9.18 -0.32 17.78
CA GLY A 99 8.31 -1.08 16.87
C GLY A 99 7.35 -0.20 16.05
N GLY A 100 7.31 1.11 16.32
CA GLY A 100 6.43 2.07 15.68
C GLY A 100 5.09 2.26 16.39
N VAL A 101 4.17 2.92 15.68
CA VAL A 101 2.83 3.28 16.16
C VAL A 101 1.78 2.82 15.16
N LYS A 102 0.73 2.15 15.64
CA LYS A 102 -0.43 1.74 14.84
C LYS A 102 -1.62 2.63 15.16
N ILE A 103 -2.17 3.31 14.16
CA ILE A 103 -3.42 4.07 14.28
C ILE A 103 -4.61 3.12 14.15
N LEU A 104 -5.61 3.28 15.01
CA LEU A 104 -6.86 2.54 15.02
C LEU A 104 -7.97 3.32 14.29
N ALA A 105 -9.03 2.64 13.87
CA ALA A 105 -10.13 3.27 13.10
C ALA A 105 -10.87 4.38 13.87
N ASN A 106 -10.86 4.34 15.21
CA ASN A 106 -11.42 5.40 16.07
C ASN A 106 -10.48 6.61 16.27
N GLY A 107 -9.28 6.55 15.70
CA GLY A 107 -8.23 7.57 15.76
C GLY A 107 -7.25 7.44 16.91
N ASN A 108 -7.52 6.55 17.89
CA ASN A 108 -6.56 6.21 18.95
C ASN A 108 -5.38 5.42 18.37
N TYR A 109 -4.36 5.18 19.18
CA TYR A 109 -3.13 4.58 18.70
C TYR A 109 -2.54 3.55 19.65
N VAL A 110 -1.72 2.66 19.11
CA VAL A 110 -1.03 1.60 19.85
C VAL A 110 0.47 1.70 19.59
N ILE A 111 1.25 1.80 20.66
CA ILE A 111 2.71 1.90 20.67
C ILE A 111 3.30 0.49 20.82
N MET A 112 4.25 0.15 19.95
CA MET A 112 4.96 -1.13 20.01
C MET A 112 6.38 -0.91 20.53
N SER A 113 6.73 -1.55 21.65
CA SER A 113 8.02 -1.43 22.32
C SER A 113 8.67 -2.81 22.44
N PRO A 114 9.22 -3.36 21.34
CA PRO A 114 9.65 -4.75 21.29
C PRO A 114 10.85 -5.07 22.21
N PHE A 115 11.69 -4.06 22.46
CA PHE A 115 12.90 -4.17 23.28
C PHE A 115 12.70 -3.78 24.75
N TRP A 116 11.46 -3.49 25.15
CA TRP A 116 11.21 -3.13 26.54
C TRP A 116 11.63 -4.28 27.47
N ASN A 117 12.47 -3.96 28.45
CA ASN A 117 13.01 -4.91 29.41
C ASN A 117 12.58 -4.53 30.84
N SER A 118 12.05 -5.49 31.60
CA SER A 118 11.69 -5.27 33.00
C SER A 118 12.79 -5.87 33.88
N ASN A 119 13.87 -5.12 34.15
CA ASN A 119 15.06 -5.62 34.85
C ASN A 119 15.90 -6.62 34.04
N GLY A 120 16.23 -6.32 32.78
CA GLY A 120 17.31 -7.02 32.05
C GLY A 120 16.93 -8.31 31.30
N ALA A 121 15.65 -8.63 31.15
CA ALA A 121 15.17 -9.60 30.18
C ALA A 121 14.21 -8.91 29.21
N ASP A 122 14.52 -8.97 27.91
CA ASP A 122 13.67 -8.44 26.85
C ASP A 122 12.35 -9.20 26.84
N LYS A 123 11.29 -8.51 27.26
CA LYS A 123 9.93 -9.05 27.29
C LYS A 123 9.08 -8.43 26.20
N GLY A 124 9.38 -7.17 25.87
CA GLY A 124 8.60 -6.31 25.02
C GLY A 124 7.23 -5.94 25.62
N ALA A 125 6.67 -4.85 25.13
CA ALA A 125 5.36 -4.37 25.53
C ALA A 125 4.58 -3.72 24.37
N VAL A 126 3.25 -3.76 24.51
CA VAL A 126 2.31 -3.02 23.65
C VAL A 126 1.45 -2.13 24.53
N THR A 127 1.40 -0.83 24.21
CA THR A 127 0.74 0.19 25.03
C THR A 127 -0.29 0.95 24.20
N TRP A 128 -1.52 1.04 24.69
CA TRP A 128 -2.56 1.84 24.05
C TRP A 128 -2.45 3.32 24.46
N GLY A 129 -2.76 4.24 23.55
CA GLY A 129 -2.78 5.68 23.78
C GLY A 129 -4.02 6.34 23.18
N ASP A 130 -4.61 7.26 23.95
CA ASP A 130 -5.75 8.08 23.52
C ASP A 130 -5.28 9.19 22.57
N LYS A 131 -6.01 9.47 21.48
CA LYS A 131 -5.59 10.46 20.48
C LYS A 131 -5.53 11.91 21.00
N ASP A 132 -6.28 12.24 22.05
CA ASP A 132 -6.42 13.58 22.58
C ASP A 132 -5.56 13.78 23.84
N THR A 133 -5.49 12.78 24.73
CA THR A 133 -4.71 12.87 25.99
C THR A 133 -3.40 12.09 25.96
N GLY A 134 -3.24 11.16 25.03
CA GLY A 134 -2.10 10.27 24.94
C GLY A 134 -1.99 9.28 26.10
N VAL A 135 -0.78 8.79 26.30
CA VAL A 135 -0.39 7.95 27.44
C VAL A 135 0.87 8.53 28.07
N SER A 136 0.98 8.45 29.40
CA SER A 136 2.09 9.04 30.16
C SER A 136 2.67 8.10 31.21
N GLY A 137 3.93 8.34 31.56
CA GLY A 137 4.66 7.60 32.60
C GLY A 137 5.55 6.50 32.03
N THR A 138 5.74 5.42 32.80
CA THR A 138 6.55 4.26 32.41
C THR A 138 5.66 3.05 32.09
N ILE A 139 6.17 2.11 31.29
CA ILE A 139 5.47 0.86 30.99
C ILE A 139 5.32 0.00 32.26
N SER A 140 4.12 -0.56 32.46
CA SER A 140 3.80 -1.48 33.56
C SER A 140 2.66 -2.44 33.17
N PRO A 141 2.39 -3.51 33.95
CA PRO A 141 1.25 -4.39 33.70
C PRO A 141 -0.11 -3.70 33.84
N SER A 142 -0.18 -2.48 34.40
CA SER A 142 -1.44 -1.75 34.59
C SER A 142 -1.82 -0.87 33.40
N ASN A 143 -0.89 -0.60 32.49
CA ASN A 143 -1.13 0.25 31.32
C ASN A 143 -0.74 -0.41 29.99
N SER A 144 -0.07 -1.56 30.03
CA SER A 144 0.49 -2.21 28.85
C SER A 144 0.30 -3.72 28.90
N LEU A 145 0.17 -4.33 27.73
CA LEU A 145 0.29 -5.76 27.54
C LEU A 145 1.78 -6.13 27.49
N LEU A 146 2.22 -7.01 28.37
CA LEU A 146 3.62 -7.40 28.52
C LEU A 146 3.86 -8.81 28.01
N GLY A 147 4.96 -9.00 27.28
CA GLY A 147 5.43 -10.33 26.90
C GLY A 147 6.03 -11.13 28.06
N THR A 148 6.25 -12.42 27.82
CA THR A 148 6.59 -13.42 28.85
C THR A 148 7.97 -14.07 28.66
N GLY A 149 8.84 -13.51 27.81
CA GLY A 149 10.15 -14.06 27.46
C GLY A 149 10.21 -14.54 26.01
N GLY A 150 11.43 -14.57 25.43
CA GLY A 150 11.65 -14.66 23.97
C GLY A 150 11.64 -13.31 23.26
N GLY A 151 11.38 -12.22 24.02
CA GLY A 151 11.10 -10.87 23.55
C GLY A 151 9.89 -10.77 22.63
N LEU A 152 9.41 -9.54 22.44
CA LEU A 152 8.64 -9.19 21.23
C LEU A 152 9.63 -8.87 20.07
N ASN A 153 10.88 -9.36 20.15
CA ASN A 153 12.06 -8.79 19.49
C ASN A 153 12.74 -9.71 18.44
N ASP A 154 12.17 -10.85 18.06
CA ASP A 154 12.75 -11.64 16.97
C ASP A 154 12.36 -11.08 15.58
N GLN A 155 13.39 -10.72 14.81
CA GLN A 155 13.34 -10.19 13.45
C GLN A 155 12.71 -11.16 12.43
N THR A 156 12.43 -12.42 12.80
CA THR A 156 11.88 -13.41 11.87
C THR A 156 10.38 -13.21 11.59
N TYR A 157 9.58 -12.81 12.59
CA TYR A 157 8.13 -12.59 12.42
C TYR A 157 7.58 -11.32 13.10
N GLY A 158 8.25 -10.80 14.14
CA GLY A 158 7.90 -9.57 14.88
C GLY A 158 6.53 -9.57 15.57
N THR A 159 6.39 -8.88 16.70
CA THR A 159 5.05 -8.61 17.24
C THR A 159 4.29 -7.68 16.32
N GLN A 160 3.09 -8.09 15.92
CA GLN A 160 2.24 -7.33 15.02
C GLN A 160 0.98 -6.85 15.74
N VAL A 161 0.63 -5.59 15.54
CA VAL A 161 -0.66 -5.04 15.95
C VAL A 161 -1.55 -4.89 14.72
N VAL A 162 -2.62 -5.67 14.68
CA VAL A 162 -3.61 -5.66 13.60
C VAL A 162 -4.83 -4.87 14.07
N ALA A 163 -5.10 -3.73 13.43
CA ALA A 163 -6.30 -2.95 13.68
C ALA A 163 -7.51 -3.60 13.00
N LEU A 164 -8.64 -3.61 13.69
CA LEU A 164 -9.91 -4.14 13.20
C LEU A 164 -10.82 -2.99 12.72
N ALA A 165 -11.74 -3.30 11.81
CA ALA A 165 -12.66 -2.31 11.21
C ALA A 165 -13.59 -1.65 12.25
N ASN A 166 -13.85 -2.33 13.37
CA ASN A 166 -14.69 -1.83 14.46
C ASN A 166 -13.93 -0.92 15.46
N GLY A 167 -12.68 -0.57 15.20
CA GLY A 167 -11.86 0.28 16.07
C GLY A 167 -11.01 -0.49 17.09
N ASN A 168 -11.25 -1.78 17.30
CA ASN A 168 -10.44 -2.63 18.19
C ASN A 168 -9.15 -3.09 17.52
N TYR A 169 -8.32 -3.85 18.23
CA TYR A 169 -7.07 -4.38 17.69
C TYR A 169 -6.73 -5.77 18.24
N VAL A 170 -5.81 -6.44 17.55
CA VAL A 170 -5.27 -7.75 17.94
C VAL A 170 -3.75 -7.65 17.98
N VAL A 171 -3.15 -8.12 19.07
CA VAL A 171 -1.71 -8.24 19.25
C VAL A 171 -1.29 -9.68 18.96
N VAL A 172 -0.33 -9.86 18.07
CA VAL A 172 0.21 -11.17 17.67
C VAL A 172 1.62 -11.30 18.22
N SER A 173 1.83 -12.31 19.08
CA SER A 173 3.10 -12.56 19.77
C SER A 173 3.50 -14.03 19.58
N PRO A 174 3.96 -14.43 18.38
CA PRO A 174 4.19 -15.84 18.06
C PRO A 174 5.33 -16.46 18.88
N ASP A 175 6.28 -15.67 19.38
CA ASP A 175 7.40 -16.16 20.19
C ASP A 175 7.14 -16.12 21.70
N ALA A 176 5.92 -15.77 22.13
CA ALA A 176 5.58 -15.70 23.54
C ALA A 176 5.71 -17.07 24.24
N ASN A 177 6.37 -17.07 25.40
CA ASN A 177 6.46 -18.22 26.28
C ASN A 177 5.22 -18.30 27.18
N VAL A 178 4.36 -19.30 27.04
CA VAL A 178 3.10 -19.39 27.79
C VAL A 178 2.96 -20.76 28.45
N GLY A 179 2.53 -20.79 29.71
CA GLY A 179 2.21 -22.04 30.41
C GLY A 179 3.42 -22.97 30.59
N GLY A 180 4.64 -22.43 30.58
CA GLY A 180 5.89 -23.20 30.66
C GLY A 180 6.44 -23.68 29.31
N TRP A 181 5.76 -23.37 28.20
CA TRP A 181 6.17 -23.75 26.86
C TRP A 181 6.91 -22.61 26.16
N GLU A 182 8.11 -22.90 25.66
CA GLU A 182 8.89 -21.96 24.87
C GLU A 182 8.27 -21.76 23.48
N ARG A 183 8.07 -20.51 23.06
CA ARG A 183 7.46 -20.16 21.77
C ARG A 183 6.13 -20.87 21.50
N ALA A 184 5.30 -21.03 22.53
CA ALA A 184 3.90 -21.46 22.35
C ALA A 184 3.10 -20.43 21.54
N GLY A 185 3.48 -19.16 21.64
CA GLY A 185 2.85 -18.05 20.95
C GLY A 185 1.52 -17.64 21.55
N ALA A 186 1.08 -16.44 21.20
CA ALA A 186 -0.14 -15.84 21.70
C ALA A 186 -0.78 -14.88 20.69
N VAL A 187 -2.11 -14.86 20.68
CA VAL A 187 -2.93 -13.84 20.02
C VAL A 187 -3.86 -13.22 21.07
N THR A 188 -3.76 -11.90 21.25
CA THR A 188 -4.45 -11.16 22.31
C THR A 188 -5.34 -10.09 21.69
N TRP A 189 -6.63 -10.09 22.02
CA TRP A 189 -7.55 -9.02 21.61
C TRP A 189 -7.42 -7.82 22.56
N GLY A 190 -7.53 -6.60 22.02
CA GLY A 190 -7.54 -5.35 22.78
C GLY A 190 -8.64 -4.39 22.34
N SER A 191 -9.26 -3.74 23.31
CA SER A 191 -10.27 -2.70 23.10
C SER A 191 -9.65 -1.45 22.50
N GLY A 192 -10.25 -0.89 21.45
CA GLY A 192 -9.82 0.37 20.85
C GLY A 192 -10.02 1.60 21.73
N ASP A 193 -10.86 1.48 22.75
CA ASP A 193 -11.26 2.59 23.62
C ASP A 193 -10.54 2.58 24.97
N THR A 194 -10.09 1.41 25.42
CA THR A 194 -9.48 1.24 26.75
C THR A 194 -8.16 0.47 26.72
N GLY A 195 -7.77 -0.09 25.58
CA GLY A 195 -6.60 -0.95 25.43
C GLY A 195 -6.76 -2.35 26.06
N VAL A 196 -5.64 -3.06 26.14
CA VAL A 196 -5.45 -4.30 26.91
C VAL A 196 -4.17 -4.18 27.72
N SER A 197 -4.20 -4.66 28.97
CA SER A 197 -3.06 -4.62 29.89
C SER A 197 -2.92 -5.91 30.68
N GLY A 198 -1.72 -6.19 31.16
CA GLY A 198 -1.39 -7.38 31.94
C GLY A 198 -0.28 -8.19 31.29
N ILE A 199 -0.08 -9.42 31.76
CA ILE A 199 0.95 -10.34 31.24
C ILE A 199 0.27 -11.40 30.37
N ILE A 200 0.82 -11.67 29.18
CA ILE A 200 0.30 -12.70 28.27
C ILE A 200 0.09 -14.04 29.02
N SER A 201 -1.11 -14.60 28.88
CA SER A 201 -1.51 -15.87 29.50
C SER A 201 -2.72 -16.47 28.78
N THR A 202 -3.04 -17.73 29.07
CA THR A 202 -4.22 -18.42 28.54
C THR A 202 -5.55 -17.76 28.93
N THR A 203 -5.57 -16.93 29.97
CA THR A 203 -6.78 -16.25 30.45
C THR A 203 -7.11 -15.01 29.60
N ILE A 204 -6.09 -14.35 29.02
CA ILE A 204 -6.29 -13.13 28.23
C ILE A 204 -5.94 -13.32 26.75
N SER A 205 -5.40 -14.48 26.37
CA SER A 205 -4.93 -14.74 25.00
C SER A 205 -5.29 -16.14 24.54
N LEU A 206 -5.40 -16.29 23.21
CA LEU A 206 -5.34 -17.59 22.55
C LEU A 206 -3.87 -18.02 22.47
N THR A 207 -3.51 -19.20 22.96
CA THR A 207 -2.12 -19.63 23.08
C THR A 207 -1.90 -21.07 22.64
N GLY A 208 -0.63 -21.41 22.38
CA GLY A 208 -0.24 -22.79 22.13
C GLY A 208 -0.17 -23.62 23.41
N SER A 209 0.09 -24.92 23.23
CA SER A 209 0.29 -25.89 24.32
C SER A 209 1.53 -26.76 24.13
N SER A 210 2.42 -26.37 23.22
CA SER A 210 3.64 -27.11 22.90
C SER A 210 4.77 -26.16 22.51
N VAL A 211 6.02 -26.65 22.62
CA VAL A 211 7.20 -25.89 22.22
C VAL A 211 7.17 -25.59 20.72
N GLY A 212 7.39 -24.34 20.34
CA GLY A 212 7.51 -23.92 18.94
C GLY A 212 6.21 -23.94 18.13
N GLU A 213 5.05 -24.09 18.78
CA GLU A 213 3.75 -24.01 18.12
C GLU A 213 3.51 -22.64 17.47
N GLY A 214 3.95 -21.57 18.14
CA GLY A 214 3.94 -20.22 17.62
C GLY A 214 2.56 -19.73 17.20
N VAL A 215 1.57 -19.77 18.09
CA VAL A 215 0.20 -19.30 17.80
C VAL A 215 0.19 -17.89 17.23
N GLY A 216 -0.46 -17.73 16.08
CA GLY A 216 -0.49 -16.48 15.31
C GLY A 216 0.63 -16.30 14.28
N SER A 217 1.55 -17.26 14.15
CA SER A 217 2.65 -17.25 13.15
C SER A 217 2.17 -17.13 11.70
N GLY A 218 0.95 -17.58 11.41
CA GLY A 218 0.32 -17.42 10.10
C GLY A 218 -0.41 -16.10 9.91
N GLY A 219 -0.34 -15.18 10.87
CA GLY A 219 -0.97 -13.86 10.83
C GLY A 219 -2.42 -13.83 11.30
N VAL A 220 -2.95 -12.61 11.40
CA VAL A 220 -4.35 -12.29 11.72
C VAL A 220 -4.99 -11.58 10.52
N TYR A 221 -6.18 -12.05 10.12
CA TYR A 221 -6.94 -11.62 8.97
C TYR A 221 -8.23 -10.94 9.46
N PRO A 222 -8.29 -9.59 9.47
CA PRO A 222 -9.52 -8.87 9.77
C PRO A 222 -10.59 -9.18 8.73
N LEU A 223 -11.82 -9.37 9.21
CA LEU A 223 -13.00 -9.55 8.38
C LEU A 223 -13.75 -8.21 8.28
N THR A 224 -14.48 -8.01 7.19
CA THR A 224 -15.24 -6.75 6.95
C THR A 224 -16.36 -6.52 7.96
N ASN A 225 -16.82 -7.57 8.65
CA ASN A 225 -17.81 -7.50 9.73
C ASN A 225 -17.20 -7.13 11.11
N GLY A 226 -15.89 -6.84 11.18
CA GLY A 226 -15.19 -6.45 12.40
C GLY A 226 -14.61 -7.61 13.20
N ASN A 227 -14.92 -8.87 12.87
CA ASN A 227 -14.28 -10.06 13.45
C ASN A 227 -12.88 -10.30 12.85
N TYR A 228 -12.18 -11.33 13.32
CA TYR A 228 -10.88 -11.69 12.79
C TYR A 228 -10.67 -13.21 12.75
N VAL A 229 -9.73 -13.65 11.94
CA VAL A 229 -9.28 -15.03 11.87
C VAL A 229 -7.78 -15.05 12.11
N THR A 230 -7.28 -15.98 12.91
CA THR A 230 -5.83 -16.19 13.09
C THR A 230 -5.41 -17.54 12.55
N CYS A 231 -4.22 -17.61 11.98
CA CYS A 231 -3.64 -18.84 11.47
C CYS A 231 -2.37 -19.22 12.24
N THR A 232 -2.21 -20.51 12.50
CA THR A 232 -1.04 -21.08 13.17
C THR A 232 -0.55 -22.28 12.37
N TRP A 233 0.56 -22.13 11.65
CA TRP A 233 1.04 -23.15 10.70
C TRP A 233 1.56 -24.42 11.39
N ASN A 234 2.12 -24.27 12.59
CA ASN A 234 2.74 -25.35 13.36
C ASN A 234 1.88 -25.84 14.53
N SER A 235 0.55 -25.67 14.46
CA SER A 235 -0.33 -26.17 15.53
C SER A 235 -0.35 -27.69 15.58
N PHE A 236 -0.35 -28.22 16.80
CA PHE A 236 -0.34 -29.65 17.08
C PHE A 236 -1.73 -30.11 17.52
N ASN A 237 -2.23 -31.16 16.90
CA ASN A 237 -3.48 -31.76 17.33
C ASN A 237 -3.30 -32.59 18.62
N ALA A 238 -4.41 -33.11 19.17
CA ALA A 238 -4.38 -33.92 20.40
C ALA A 238 -3.53 -35.21 20.30
N SER A 239 -3.13 -35.63 19.09
CA SER A 239 -2.25 -36.76 18.84
C SER A 239 -0.78 -36.35 18.61
N GLY A 240 -0.42 -35.08 18.82
CA GLY A 240 0.93 -34.55 18.63
C GLY A 240 1.36 -34.41 17.17
N LYS A 241 0.41 -34.45 16.22
CA LYS A 241 0.69 -34.25 14.79
C LYS A 241 0.65 -32.76 14.48
N ARG A 242 1.61 -32.27 13.69
CA ARG A 242 1.65 -30.89 13.22
C ARG A 242 0.68 -30.72 12.06
N THR A 243 -0.56 -30.36 12.38
CA THR A 243 -1.66 -30.26 11.42
C THR A 243 -1.90 -28.85 10.93
N GLY A 244 -1.40 -27.83 11.64
CA GLY A 244 -1.84 -26.45 11.48
C GLY A 244 -3.25 -26.22 12.05
N ALA A 245 -3.59 -24.95 12.26
CA ALA A 245 -4.88 -24.52 12.77
C ALA A 245 -5.29 -23.15 12.22
N VAL A 246 -6.60 -22.98 12.02
CA VAL A 246 -7.23 -21.69 11.77
C VAL A 246 -8.32 -21.46 12.82
N THR A 247 -8.23 -20.33 13.52
CA THR A 247 -9.11 -19.99 14.64
C THR A 247 -9.84 -18.70 14.35
N TRP A 248 -11.16 -18.71 14.47
CA TRP A 248 -11.98 -17.50 14.38
C TRP A 248 -12.05 -16.80 15.74
N GLY A 249 -11.95 -15.47 15.75
CA GLY A 249 -12.05 -14.64 16.95
C GLY A 249 -13.11 -13.55 16.80
N ASN A 250 -13.91 -13.37 17.85
CA ASN A 250 -14.91 -12.31 17.91
C ASN A 250 -14.21 -10.94 18.02
N GLY A 251 -14.56 -9.99 17.15
CA GLY A 251 -13.95 -8.67 17.10
C GLY A 251 -14.26 -7.74 18.26
N THR A 252 -15.22 -8.10 19.11
CA THR A 252 -15.72 -7.31 20.24
C THR A 252 -15.32 -7.91 21.59
N THR A 253 -15.18 -9.23 21.68
CA THR A 253 -14.83 -9.91 22.95
C THR A 253 -13.52 -10.68 22.89
N GLY A 254 -12.95 -10.86 21.70
CA GLY A 254 -11.77 -11.69 21.48
C GLY A 254 -12.04 -13.19 21.57
N ILE A 255 -10.95 -13.97 21.58
CA ILE A 255 -10.93 -15.39 21.87
C ILE A 255 -9.71 -15.70 22.76
N THR A 256 -9.88 -16.63 23.71
CA THR A 256 -8.86 -17.01 24.68
C THR A 256 -8.80 -18.53 24.88
N GLY A 257 -7.75 -19.01 25.53
CA GLY A 257 -7.54 -20.43 25.82
C GLY A 257 -6.54 -21.09 24.87
N VAL A 258 -6.49 -22.42 24.88
CA VAL A 258 -5.50 -23.19 24.10
C VAL A 258 -6.08 -23.58 22.74
N VAL A 259 -5.31 -23.46 21.67
CA VAL A 259 -5.69 -23.93 20.32
C VAL A 259 -6.01 -25.43 20.33
N SER A 260 -7.20 -25.80 19.86
CA SER A 260 -7.62 -27.20 19.70
C SER A 260 -8.79 -27.32 18.72
N SER A 261 -9.21 -28.55 18.38
CA SER A 261 -10.38 -28.78 17.53
C SER A 261 -11.71 -28.29 18.14
N SER A 262 -11.73 -27.92 19.43
CA SER A 262 -12.91 -27.35 20.08
C SER A 262 -13.13 -25.87 19.76
N ASN A 263 -12.10 -25.16 19.31
CA ASN A 263 -12.16 -23.74 18.97
C ASN A 263 -11.54 -23.41 17.60
N SER A 264 -10.96 -24.38 16.91
CA SER A 264 -10.22 -24.17 15.67
C SER A 264 -10.53 -25.24 14.62
N LEU A 265 -10.39 -24.87 13.35
CA LEU A 265 -10.34 -25.82 12.23
C LEU A 265 -8.91 -26.37 12.12
N MET A 266 -8.76 -27.70 12.18
CA MET A 266 -7.46 -28.37 12.16
C MET A 266 -7.42 -29.52 11.16
N GLY A 267 -6.21 -29.96 10.83
CA GLY A 267 -6.00 -31.19 10.08
C GLY A 267 -6.10 -32.43 10.97
N THR A 268 -5.94 -33.60 10.35
CA THR A 268 -5.85 -34.90 11.03
C THR A 268 -4.47 -35.56 10.88
N LYS A 269 -3.65 -35.12 9.91
CA LYS A 269 -2.35 -35.73 9.59
C LYS A 269 -1.20 -34.74 9.74
N ASP A 270 0.00 -35.30 9.90
CA ASP A 270 1.23 -34.52 10.00
C ASP A 270 1.53 -33.84 8.66
N GLY A 271 1.85 -32.54 8.69
CA GLY A 271 2.24 -31.79 7.50
C GLY A 271 1.08 -31.24 6.65
N GLU A 272 -0.18 -31.45 7.04
CA GLU A 272 -1.32 -30.88 6.31
C GLU A 272 -1.32 -29.34 6.35
N MET A 273 -0.80 -28.74 7.43
CA MET A 273 -0.60 -27.29 7.57
C MET A 273 -1.87 -26.48 7.23
N VAL A 274 -3.00 -26.78 7.86
CA VAL A 274 -4.29 -26.10 7.61
C VAL A 274 -4.15 -24.59 7.67
N GLY A 275 -4.59 -23.93 6.60
CA GLY A 275 -4.47 -22.48 6.43
C GLY A 275 -3.10 -22.02 5.94
N ALA A 276 -2.27 -22.91 5.39
CA ALA A 276 -0.98 -22.58 4.81
C ALA A 276 -0.54 -23.55 3.70
N TYR A 277 0.41 -23.10 2.88
CA TYR A 277 1.11 -23.92 1.91
C TYR A 277 2.49 -23.33 1.63
N ASN A 278 3.57 -24.13 1.68
CA ASN A 278 4.94 -23.65 1.43
C ASN A 278 5.29 -22.34 2.17
N TRP A 279 4.95 -22.25 3.46
CA TRP A 279 5.18 -21.05 4.31
C TRP A 279 4.44 -19.79 3.84
N THR A 280 3.46 -19.94 2.96
CA THR A 280 2.57 -18.85 2.56
C THR A 280 1.22 -19.00 3.27
N PRO A 281 0.67 -17.90 3.80
CA PRO A 281 -0.73 -17.79 4.20
C PRO A 281 -1.74 -18.49 3.30
N GLY A 282 -2.76 -19.06 3.93
CA GLY A 282 -3.86 -19.75 3.25
C GLY A 282 -5.24 -19.37 3.77
N VAL A 283 -5.38 -18.22 4.44
CA VAL A 283 -6.68 -17.66 4.86
C VAL A 283 -7.01 -16.44 3.99
N TYR A 284 -8.22 -16.43 3.43
CA TYR A 284 -8.69 -15.38 2.53
C TYR A 284 -10.02 -14.82 3.02
N ALA A 285 -10.03 -13.55 3.46
CA ALA A 285 -11.26 -12.85 3.80
C ALA A 285 -12.04 -12.50 2.53
N LEU A 286 -13.35 -12.71 2.56
CA LEU A 286 -14.29 -12.37 1.48
C LEU A 286 -14.95 -11.02 1.78
N SER A 287 -15.37 -10.29 0.72
CA SER A 287 -16.00 -8.97 0.89
C SER A 287 -17.33 -9.01 1.64
N ASN A 288 -18.01 -10.17 1.62
CA ASN A 288 -19.27 -10.42 2.34
C ASN A 288 -19.08 -10.78 3.82
N GLY A 289 -17.85 -10.68 4.35
CA GLY A 289 -17.55 -10.94 5.76
C GLY A 289 -17.18 -12.38 6.08
N ASN A 290 -17.33 -13.33 5.15
CA ASN A 290 -16.90 -14.73 5.33
C ASN A 290 -15.41 -14.91 5.02
N TYR A 291 -14.91 -16.14 5.16
CA TYR A 291 -13.51 -16.45 4.83
C TYR A 291 -13.33 -17.85 4.26
N VAL A 292 -12.21 -18.05 3.57
CA VAL A 292 -11.83 -19.31 2.93
C VAL A 292 -10.47 -19.74 3.42
N VAL A 293 -10.30 -21.03 3.66
CA VAL A 293 -9.08 -21.67 4.15
C VAL A 293 -8.60 -22.68 3.13
N ARG A 294 -7.39 -22.50 2.58
CA ARG A 294 -6.75 -23.52 1.74
C ARG A 294 -5.85 -24.43 2.56
N THR A 295 -5.84 -25.70 2.19
CA THR A 295 -4.99 -26.75 2.73
C THR A 295 -4.55 -27.68 1.60
N PRO A 296 -3.62 -27.26 0.72
CA PRO A 296 -3.25 -28.04 -0.46
C PRO A 296 -2.58 -29.38 -0.13
N ASN A 297 -1.98 -29.52 1.06
CA ASN A 297 -1.40 -30.77 1.54
C ASN A 297 -2.43 -31.73 2.18
N TRP A 298 -3.72 -31.40 2.15
CA TRP A 298 -4.77 -32.21 2.77
C TRP A 298 -4.95 -33.57 2.08
N GLY A 299 -5.26 -34.60 2.87
CA GLY A 299 -5.62 -35.94 2.38
C GLY A 299 -4.48 -36.96 2.45
N PRO A 300 -4.75 -38.26 2.22
CA PRO A 300 -3.73 -39.30 2.25
C PRO A 300 -2.67 -39.18 1.17
N ASN A 301 -3.00 -38.59 0.03
CA ASN A 301 -2.10 -38.51 -1.12
C ASN A 301 -2.04 -37.09 -1.68
N TYR A 302 -2.20 -36.07 -0.84
CA TYR A 302 -2.17 -34.66 -1.26
C TYR A 302 -3.25 -34.30 -2.29
N GLU A 303 -4.47 -34.81 -2.09
CA GLU A 303 -5.64 -34.43 -2.88
C GLU A 303 -5.92 -32.92 -2.78
N GLY A 304 -5.57 -32.31 -1.63
CA GLY A 304 -5.76 -30.89 -1.34
C GLY A 304 -7.22 -30.54 -1.03
N ALA A 305 -7.41 -29.44 -0.29
CA ALA A 305 -8.72 -28.97 0.12
C ALA A 305 -8.79 -27.44 0.21
N VAL A 306 -9.94 -26.89 -0.16
CA VAL A 306 -10.32 -25.50 0.11
C VAL A 306 -11.65 -25.48 0.86
N THR A 307 -11.64 -24.92 2.06
CA THR A 307 -12.75 -24.95 3.02
C THR A 307 -13.32 -23.54 3.17
N TRP A 308 -14.61 -23.36 2.93
CA TRP A 308 -15.32 -22.11 3.23
C TRP A 308 -15.77 -22.10 4.70
N ALA A 309 -15.75 -20.93 5.33
CA ALA A 309 -16.23 -20.75 6.70
C ALA A 309 -17.01 -19.43 6.88
N ASN A 310 -18.02 -19.49 7.75
CA ASN A 310 -18.87 -18.35 8.08
C ASN A 310 -18.08 -17.36 8.96
N GLY A 311 -18.03 -16.08 8.61
CA GLY A 311 -17.27 -15.07 9.35
C GLY A 311 -17.95 -14.48 10.59
N GLU A 312 -19.21 -14.83 10.84
CA GLU A 312 -19.93 -14.48 12.07
C GLU A 312 -19.77 -15.53 13.17
N THR A 313 -19.65 -16.81 12.80
CA THR A 313 -19.61 -17.93 13.75
C THR A 313 -18.32 -18.73 13.72
N GLY A 314 -17.50 -18.55 12.69
CA GLY A 314 -16.34 -19.39 12.42
C GLY A 314 -16.68 -20.82 11.98
N LEU A 315 -15.64 -21.65 11.89
CA LEU A 315 -15.73 -23.10 11.67
C LEU A 315 -14.72 -23.79 12.59
N ILE A 316 -15.15 -24.85 13.28
CA ILE A 316 -14.33 -25.66 14.19
C ILE A 316 -14.34 -27.13 13.75
N GLY A 317 -13.41 -27.93 14.25
CA GLY A 317 -13.30 -29.35 13.96
C GLY A 317 -12.23 -29.65 12.91
N THR A 318 -12.48 -30.60 12.00
CA THR A 318 -11.47 -31.10 11.05
C THR A 318 -11.80 -30.80 9.60
N VAL A 319 -10.78 -30.55 8.78
CA VAL A 319 -10.92 -30.49 7.31
C VAL A 319 -11.36 -31.86 6.78
N SER A 320 -12.39 -31.89 5.92
CA SER A 320 -12.94 -33.12 5.34
C SER A 320 -13.56 -32.88 3.95
N ALA A 321 -13.80 -33.96 3.20
CA ALA A 321 -14.56 -33.87 1.95
C ALA A 321 -16.01 -33.40 2.13
N ALA A 322 -16.56 -33.46 3.36
CA ALA A 322 -17.91 -33.00 3.65
C ALA A 322 -18.02 -31.48 3.82
N ASN A 323 -16.91 -30.77 3.97
CA ASN A 323 -16.89 -29.32 4.18
C ASN A 323 -15.96 -28.55 3.22
N SER A 324 -15.34 -29.23 2.26
CA SER A 324 -14.31 -28.66 1.40
C SER A 324 -14.48 -29.03 -0.06
N MET A 325 -14.00 -28.16 -0.95
CA MET A 325 -13.68 -28.51 -2.34
C MET A 325 -12.35 -29.27 -2.35
N THR A 326 -12.32 -30.49 -2.88
CA THR A 326 -11.14 -31.37 -2.83
C THR A 326 -10.69 -31.86 -4.20
N GLY A 327 -9.46 -32.36 -4.29
CA GLY A 327 -9.02 -33.14 -5.44
C GLY A 327 -9.70 -34.51 -5.50
N ARG A 328 -9.74 -35.09 -6.70
CA ARG A 328 -10.20 -36.47 -6.92
C ARG A 328 -9.06 -37.48 -6.93
N GLN A 329 -7.87 -37.06 -7.36
CA GLN A 329 -6.70 -37.92 -7.55
C GLN A 329 -5.60 -37.58 -6.54
N ALA A 330 -4.69 -38.52 -6.32
CA ALA A 330 -3.43 -38.25 -5.65
C ALA A 330 -2.71 -37.08 -6.33
N GLU A 331 -2.05 -36.25 -5.54
CA GLU A 331 -1.22 -35.13 -6.00
C GLU A 331 -1.99 -34.06 -6.80
N SER A 332 -3.31 -33.95 -6.61
CA SER A 332 -4.11 -32.86 -7.19
C SER A 332 -3.78 -31.49 -6.57
N PHE A 333 -3.35 -31.47 -5.29
CA PHE A 333 -3.03 -30.28 -4.52
C PHE A 333 -4.03 -29.10 -4.71
N VAL A 334 -5.33 -29.36 -4.62
CA VAL A 334 -6.35 -28.30 -4.85
C VAL A 334 -6.07 -27.06 -4.00
N GLY A 335 -5.96 -25.90 -4.67
CA GLY A 335 -5.63 -24.60 -4.07
C GLY A 335 -4.13 -24.31 -3.89
N ASP A 336 -3.22 -25.10 -4.47
CA ASP A 336 -1.76 -24.92 -4.38
C ASP A 336 -1.28 -23.54 -4.85
N VAL A 337 -1.87 -23.05 -5.95
CA VAL A 337 -1.58 -21.72 -6.48
C VAL A 337 -2.20 -20.64 -5.59
N GLY A 338 -3.48 -20.76 -5.26
CA GLY A 338 -4.14 -19.82 -4.36
C GLY A 338 -5.66 -19.72 -4.53
N VAL A 339 -6.23 -18.78 -3.78
CA VAL A 339 -7.64 -18.40 -3.87
C VAL A 339 -7.72 -16.90 -4.17
N THR A 340 -8.60 -16.51 -5.08
CA THR A 340 -8.88 -15.12 -5.43
C THR A 340 -10.29 -14.74 -4.96
N PRO A 341 -10.44 -13.98 -3.85
CA PRO A 341 -11.71 -13.37 -3.49
C PRO A 341 -12.18 -12.38 -4.55
N LEU A 342 -13.44 -12.45 -4.92
CA LEU A 342 -14.08 -11.55 -5.87
C LEU A 342 -14.81 -10.41 -5.14
N LYS A 343 -15.01 -9.28 -5.83
CA LYS A 343 -15.66 -8.10 -5.24
C LYS A 343 -17.12 -8.35 -4.86
N ASN A 344 -17.80 -9.25 -5.57
CA ASN A 344 -19.19 -9.65 -5.29
C ASN A 344 -19.33 -10.66 -4.14
N GLY A 345 -18.25 -10.99 -3.43
CA GLY A 345 -18.28 -11.89 -2.27
C GLY A 345 -18.08 -13.37 -2.61
N ASN A 346 -17.99 -13.73 -3.89
CA ASN A 346 -17.60 -15.07 -4.34
C ASN A 346 -16.08 -15.23 -4.36
N TYR A 347 -15.58 -16.40 -4.74
CA TYR A 347 -14.14 -16.64 -4.85
C TYR A 347 -13.81 -17.66 -5.93
N VAL A 348 -12.56 -17.67 -6.36
CA VAL A 348 -12.04 -18.57 -7.39
C VAL A 348 -10.82 -19.31 -6.85
N ILE A 349 -10.77 -20.62 -7.05
CA ILE A 349 -9.68 -21.50 -6.65
C ILE A 349 -8.79 -21.76 -7.88
N SER A 350 -7.49 -21.51 -7.74
CA SER A 350 -6.48 -21.85 -8.75
C SER A 350 -5.72 -23.08 -8.30
N SER A 351 -5.69 -24.12 -9.13
CA SER A 351 -4.99 -25.38 -8.84
C SER A 351 -4.15 -25.81 -10.05
N ALA A 352 -2.84 -25.58 -10.06
CA ALA A 352 -2.00 -25.78 -11.25
C ALA A 352 -1.68 -27.25 -11.54
N ARG A 353 -1.85 -28.12 -10.54
CA ARG A 353 -1.46 -29.55 -10.58
C ARG A 353 -2.63 -30.50 -10.75
N VAL A 354 -3.83 -29.97 -10.97
CA VAL A 354 -4.99 -30.81 -11.26
C VAL A 354 -4.84 -31.39 -12.66
N ASP A 355 -4.92 -32.71 -12.75
CA ASP A 355 -4.94 -33.46 -14.00
C ASP A 355 -6.30 -33.38 -14.68
N HIS A 356 -6.30 -33.39 -16.02
CA HIS A 356 -7.51 -33.51 -16.83
C HIS A 356 -7.48 -34.83 -17.62
N GLY A 357 -8.08 -35.86 -17.05
CA GLY A 357 -8.04 -37.20 -17.66
C GLY A 357 -6.61 -37.75 -17.65
N ALA A 358 -6.01 -37.90 -18.84
CA ALA A 358 -4.61 -38.33 -19.00
C ALA A 358 -3.62 -37.15 -19.12
N ILE A 359 -4.12 -35.91 -19.13
CA ILE A 359 -3.32 -34.70 -19.26
C ILE A 359 -2.81 -34.30 -17.87
N LEU A 360 -1.50 -34.42 -17.68
CA LEU A 360 -0.83 -34.14 -16.42
C LEU A 360 -0.66 -32.64 -16.21
N ASN A 361 -0.97 -32.14 -15.02
CA ASN A 361 -0.86 -30.71 -14.70
C ASN A 361 -1.56 -29.80 -15.73
N ALA A 362 -2.72 -30.22 -16.23
CA ALA A 362 -3.56 -29.37 -17.08
C ALA A 362 -3.91 -28.05 -16.36
N GLY A 363 -4.03 -28.13 -15.04
CA GLY A 363 -4.47 -27.05 -14.18
C GLY A 363 -5.99 -26.88 -14.21
N ALA A 364 -6.53 -26.28 -13.15
CA ALA A 364 -7.95 -26.03 -13.00
C ALA A 364 -8.19 -24.70 -12.29
N VAL A 365 -9.09 -23.90 -12.86
CA VAL A 365 -9.64 -22.69 -12.23
C VAL A 365 -11.12 -22.90 -11.95
N THR A 366 -11.46 -23.00 -10.66
CA THR A 366 -12.80 -23.37 -10.18
C THR A 366 -13.45 -22.18 -9.49
N TRP A 367 -14.58 -21.71 -10.00
CA TRP A 367 -15.38 -20.69 -9.32
C TRP A 367 -16.21 -21.31 -8.19
N CYS A 368 -16.35 -20.59 -7.07
CA CYS A 368 -17.13 -21.01 -5.92
C CYS A 368 -17.96 -19.85 -5.35
N GLN A 369 -19.18 -20.16 -4.93
CA GLN A 369 -20.04 -19.23 -4.22
C GLN A 369 -19.49 -18.94 -2.82
N GLY A 370 -19.46 -17.67 -2.42
CA GLY A 370 -18.89 -17.27 -1.13
C GLY A 370 -19.90 -17.03 0.00
N SER A 371 -21.19 -17.29 -0.25
CA SER A 371 -22.27 -17.15 0.73
C SER A 371 -22.62 -18.42 1.49
N SER A 372 -22.07 -19.57 1.10
CA SER A 372 -22.36 -20.87 1.69
C SER A 372 -21.20 -21.85 1.47
N PRO A 373 -21.14 -22.97 2.23
CA PRO A 373 -20.08 -23.96 2.08
C PRO A 373 -19.94 -24.42 0.63
N SER A 374 -18.69 -24.48 0.15
CA SER A 374 -18.36 -25.05 -1.16
C SER A 374 -17.80 -26.45 -0.94
N VAL A 375 -18.50 -27.45 -1.49
CA VAL A 375 -18.20 -28.87 -1.31
C VAL A 375 -18.27 -29.59 -2.64
N GLY A 376 -17.38 -30.55 -2.87
CA GLY A 376 -17.32 -31.33 -4.10
C GLY A 376 -15.89 -31.57 -4.58
N THR A 377 -15.75 -32.22 -5.73
CA THR A 377 -14.45 -32.48 -6.35
C THR A 377 -14.19 -31.55 -7.52
N VAL A 378 -12.97 -31.03 -7.63
CA VAL A 378 -12.54 -30.25 -8.79
C VAL A 378 -12.47 -31.19 -10.02
N SER A 379 -13.08 -30.76 -11.14
CA SER A 379 -13.04 -31.46 -12.44
C SER A 379 -13.22 -30.46 -13.59
N ALA A 380 -13.12 -30.93 -14.84
CA ALA A 380 -13.42 -30.10 -16.01
C ALA A 380 -14.90 -29.69 -16.12
N ASP A 381 -15.82 -30.38 -15.43
CA ASP A 381 -17.25 -30.04 -15.46
C ASP A 381 -17.53 -28.72 -14.74
N ASN A 382 -16.69 -28.37 -13.76
CA ASN A 382 -16.85 -27.19 -12.91
C ASN A 382 -15.66 -26.22 -12.98
N SER A 383 -14.71 -26.46 -13.88
CA SER A 383 -13.47 -25.66 -13.96
C SER A 383 -13.08 -25.34 -15.39
N LEU A 384 -12.36 -24.24 -15.56
CA LEU A 384 -11.56 -23.98 -16.76
C LEU A 384 -10.27 -24.81 -16.66
N VAL A 385 -9.94 -25.60 -17.69
CA VAL A 385 -8.81 -26.54 -17.69
C VAL A 385 -7.94 -26.42 -18.95
N GLY A 386 -6.70 -26.91 -18.85
CA GLY A 386 -5.77 -27.02 -19.97
C GLY A 386 -6.06 -28.21 -20.90
N THR A 387 -5.44 -28.19 -22.07
CA THR A 387 -5.54 -29.24 -23.11
C THR A 387 -4.24 -30.01 -23.31
N TYR A 388 -3.12 -29.48 -22.81
CA TYR A 388 -1.79 -30.09 -22.88
C TYR A 388 -1.15 -30.27 -21.50
N ASN A 389 -0.18 -31.17 -21.45
CA ASN A 389 0.59 -31.42 -20.23
C ASN A 389 1.32 -30.15 -19.82
N ASN A 390 1.22 -29.77 -18.54
CA ASN A 390 1.83 -28.56 -17.99
C ASN A 390 1.31 -27.26 -18.62
N ASP A 391 0.05 -27.23 -19.05
CA ASP A 391 -0.64 -25.96 -19.32
C ASP A 391 -0.81 -25.13 -18.05
N ASN A 392 -0.88 -25.79 -16.88
CA ASN A 392 -0.98 -25.17 -15.56
C ASN A 392 -2.01 -24.03 -15.52
N VAL A 393 -3.19 -24.22 -16.11
CA VAL A 393 -4.23 -23.18 -16.22
C VAL A 393 -4.53 -22.55 -14.85
N GLY A 394 -4.55 -21.22 -14.81
CA GLY A 394 -4.67 -20.44 -13.57
C GLY A 394 -3.34 -20.12 -12.88
N SER A 395 -2.21 -20.60 -13.40
CA SER A 395 -0.88 -20.22 -12.95
C SER A 395 -0.29 -19.11 -13.84
N GLY A 396 0.09 -18.00 -13.22
CA GLY A 396 0.80 -16.90 -13.85
C GLY A 396 2.31 -17.15 -13.93
N ALA A 397 3.06 -16.10 -14.26
CA ALA A 397 4.52 -16.15 -14.33
C ALA A 397 5.15 -16.69 -13.03
N ALA A 398 6.17 -17.54 -13.16
CA ALA A 398 6.89 -18.17 -12.04
C ALA A 398 6.01 -18.92 -11.02
N GLY A 399 4.84 -19.43 -11.43
CA GLY A 399 3.95 -20.21 -10.56
C GLY A 399 3.02 -19.36 -9.68
N ALA A 400 2.97 -18.05 -9.88
CA ALA A 400 2.07 -17.15 -9.14
C ALA A 400 0.60 -17.42 -9.47
N ASN A 401 -0.32 -16.86 -8.67
CA ASN A 401 -1.75 -16.92 -8.98
C ASN A 401 -2.07 -16.08 -10.22
N GLY A 402 -2.56 -16.75 -11.27
CA GLY A 402 -2.93 -16.14 -12.54
C GLY A 402 -4.35 -15.58 -12.57
N VAL A 403 -5.12 -15.67 -11.48
CA VAL A 403 -6.50 -15.19 -11.43
C VAL A 403 -6.58 -13.80 -10.79
N PHE A 404 -7.11 -12.83 -11.55
CA PHE A 404 -7.27 -11.44 -11.14
C PHE A 404 -8.76 -11.10 -11.01
N ALA A 405 -9.17 -10.61 -9.84
CA ALA A 405 -10.53 -10.11 -9.63
C ALA A 405 -10.71 -8.74 -10.29
N LEU A 406 -11.84 -8.55 -10.96
CA LEU A 406 -12.22 -7.28 -11.59
C LEU A 406 -13.15 -6.47 -10.67
N ALA A 407 -13.12 -5.14 -10.82
CA ALA A 407 -13.91 -4.23 -9.98
C ALA A 407 -15.43 -4.44 -10.13
N ASN A 408 -15.88 -4.94 -11.28
CA ASN A 408 -17.27 -5.25 -11.58
C ASN A 408 -17.73 -6.62 -11.02
N GLY A 409 -16.88 -7.32 -10.25
CA GLY A 409 -17.21 -8.60 -9.63
C GLY A 409 -16.88 -9.83 -10.47
N HIS A 410 -16.46 -9.66 -11.73
CA HIS A 410 -15.94 -10.74 -12.57
C HIS A 410 -14.46 -11.03 -12.27
N TYR A 411 -13.86 -11.94 -13.02
CA TYR A 411 -12.44 -12.27 -12.91
C TYR A 411 -11.83 -12.53 -14.28
N VAL A 412 -10.51 -12.56 -14.34
CA VAL A 412 -9.75 -12.93 -15.54
C VAL A 412 -8.64 -13.88 -15.15
N VAL A 413 -8.37 -14.87 -16.01
CA VAL A 413 -7.39 -15.92 -15.83
C VAL A 413 -6.26 -15.72 -16.83
N GLY A 414 -5.08 -15.36 -16.35
CA GLY A 414 -3.82 -15.43 -17.09
C GLY A 414 -3.19 -16.81 -16.92
N SER A 415 -2.98 -17.50 -18.03
CA SER A 415 -2.39 -18.84 -18.07
C SER A 415 -1.17 -18.81 -19.00
N VAL A 416 -0.03 -18.39 -18.46
CA VAL A 416 1.17 -18.10 -19.27
C VAL A 416 1.81 -19.35 -19.88
N SER A 417 1.63 -20.50 -19.22
CA SER A 417 2.23 -21.77 -19.64
C SER A 417 1.44 -22.47 -20.74
N VAL A 418 0.19 -22.06 -21.01
CA VAL A 418 -0.68 -22.66 -22.03
C VAL A 418 0.05 -22.81 -23.36
N GLN A 419 0.00 -24.01 -23.90
CA GLN A 419 0.78 -24.42 -25.05
C GLN A 419 -0.04 -24.39 -26.33
N THR A 420 0.67 -24.30 -27.45
CA THR A 420 0.12 -24.64 -28.77
C THR A 420 0.29 -26.14 -29.04
N ASP A 421 -0.32 -26.64 -30.10
CA ASP A 421 -0.14 -28.02 -30.62
C ASP A 421 1.34 -28.39 -30.85
N ALA A 422 2.24 -27.41 -30.98
CA ALA A 422 3.67 -27.62 -31.10
C ALA A 422 4.39 -27.88 -29.76
N GLY A 423 3.68 -27.88 -28.62
CA GLY A 423 4.26 -28.08 -27.28
C GLY A 423 5.09 -26.89 -26.78
N VAL A 424 4.86 -25.70 -27.32
CA VAL A 424 5.54 -24.46 -26.93
C VAL A 424 4.53 -23.50 -26.33
N SER A 425 4.87 -22.92 -25.17
CA SER A 425 4.03 -21.95 -24.48
C SER A 425 3.77 -20.72 -25.36
N CYS A 426 2.50 -20.37 -25.45
CA CYS A 426 2.01 -19.18 -26.14
C CYS A 426 1.31 -18.22 -25.19
N GLY A 427 0.86 -18.71 -24.04
CA GLY A 427 0.08 -17.95 -23.06
C GLY A 427 -1.36 -17.73 -23.53
N ALA A 428 -2.26 -17.63 -22.56
CA ALA A 428 -3.67 -17.35 -22.80
C ALA A 428 -4.24 -16.43 -21.72
N VAL A 429 -5.25 -15.63 -22.10
CA VAL A 429 -6.09 -14.88 -21.15
C VAL A 429 -7.55 -15.20 -21.38
N THR A 430 -8.23 -15.69 -20.34
CA THR A 430 -9.64 -16.09 -20.36
C THR A 430 -10.44 -15.23 -19.39
N TRP A 431 -11.54 -14.65 -19.84
CA TRP A 431 -12.46 -13.94 -18.95
C TRP A 431 -13.37 -14.92 -18.19
N GLY A 432 -13.63 -14.60 -16.92
CA GLY A 432 -14.38 -15.41 -15.97
C GLY A 432 -15.63 -14.72 -15.46
N ASN A 433 -16.80 -15.36 -15.59
CA ASN A 433 -18.03 -14.82 -15.01
C ASN A 433 -18.03 -15.00 -13.48
N GLY A 434 -17.85 -13.92 -12.72
CA GLY A 434 -17.87 -13.96 -11.26
C GLY A 434 -19.17 -14.39 -10.57
N THR A 435 -20.26 -14.66 -11.30
CA THR A 435 -21.54 -15.15 -10.76
C THR A 435 -21.79 -16.63 -11.07
N THR A 436 -21.26 -17.16 -12.17
CA THR A 436 -21.51 -18.54 -12.62
C THR A 436 -20.25 -19.35 -12.88
N GLY A 437 -19.08 -18.72 -12.87
CA GLY A 437 -17.83 -19.28 -13.35
C GLY A 437 -17.74 -19.37 -14.87
N THR A 438 -16.58 -19.83 -15.32
CA THR A 438 -16.28 -20.25 -16.69
C THR A 438 -15.71 -21.67 -16.63
N THR A 439 -16.20 -22.57 -17.47
CA THR A 439 -15.77 -23.98 -17.51
C THR A 439 -15.40 -24.42 -18.92
N GLY A 440 -14.70 -25.55 -19.02
CA GLY A 440 -14.24 -26.14 -20.29
C GLY A 440 -12.76 -25.89 -20.57
N GLU A 441 -12.32 -26.28 -21.75
CA GLU A 441 -10.93 -26.20 -22.18
C GLU A 441 -10.56 -24.78 -22.65
N VAL A 442 -9.33 -24.34 -22.35
CA VAL A 442 -8.77 -23.10 -22.91
C VAL A 442 -8.59 -23.24 -24.42
N SER A 443 -9.16 -22.31 -25.19
CA SER A 443 -9.07 -22.30 -26.66
C SER A 443 -9.20 -20.89 -27.24
N ALA A 444 -8.94 -20.74 -28.53
CA ALA A 444 -9.16 -19.46 -29.24
C ALA A 444 -10.63 -19.00 -29.25
N ALA A 445 -11.58 -19.89 -28.92
CA ALA A 445 -13.00 -19.55 -28.86
C ALA A 445 -13.41 -18.82 -27.57
N ASN A 446 -12.63 -18.95 -26.50
CA ASN A 446 -12.95 -18.35 -25.20
C ASN A 446 -11.80 -17.49 -24.63
N SER A 447 -10.65 -17.46 -25.30
CA SER A 447 -9.43 -16.83 -24.78
C SER A 447 -8.72 -15.98 -25.82
N LEU A 448 -8.04 -14.93 -25.35
CA LEU A 448 -6.97 -14.26 -26.07
C LEU A 448 -5.76 -15.19 -26.07
N LEU A 449 -5.57 -15.93 -27.14
CA LEU A 449 -4.54 -16.97 -27.26
C LEU A 449 -3.34 -16.44 -28.05
N GLY A 450 -2.14 -16.63 -27.50
CA GLY A 450 -0.89 -16.28 -28.18
C GLY A 450 -0.53 -17.22 -29.32
N LYS A 451 0.52 -16.85 -30.04
CA LYS A 451 1.26 -17.77 -30.92
C LYS A 451 2.53 -18.25 -30.22
N VAL A 452 3.22 -19.19 -30.86
CA VAL A 452 4.50 -19.76 -30.37
C VAL A 452 5.45 -18.63 -29.97
N GLY A 453 5.80 -18.57 -28.68
CA GLY A 453 6.75 -17.61 -28.13
C GLY A 453 6.19 -16.27 -27.67
N ASP A 454 4.90 -15.97 -27.90
CA ASP A 454 4.31 -14.69 -27.49
C ASP A 454 4.24 -14.52 -25.97
N LEU A 455 4.04 -15.63 -25.24
CA LEU A 455 3.91 -15.68 -23.78
C LEU A 455 2.91 -14.63 -23.25
N ILE A 456 1.70 -14.63 -23.82
CA ILE A 456 0.65 -13.68 -23.47
C ILE A 456 0.42 -13.66 -21.96
N SER A 457 0.28 -12.46 -21.40
CA SER A 457 0.13 -12.16 -19.96
C SER A 457 1.38 -12.34 -19.08
N LEU A 458 2.56 -12.63 -19.64
CA LEU A 458 3.79 -12.74 -18.83
C LEU A 458 4.13 -11.44 -18.07
N GLY A 459 3.86 -10.27 -18.66
CA GLY A 459 4.02 -8.97 -18.00
C GLY A 459 2.92 -8.66 -16.97
N GLY A 460 1.99 -9.61 -16.76
CA GLY A 460 0.87 -9.51 -15.83
C GLY A 460 -0.43 -9.02 -16.47
N ILE A 461 -1.48 -9.04 -15.67
CA ILE A 461 -2.79 -8.47 -15.99
C ILE A 461 -3.12 -7.41 -14.94
N THR A 462 -3.45 -6.21 -15.39
CA THR A 462 -3.81 -5.10 -14.52
C THR A 462 -5.31 -4.86 -14.58
N ALA A 463 -6.03 -5.26 -13.53
CA ALA A 463 -7.43 -4.93 -13.36
C ALA A 463 -7.61 -3.42 -13.10
N LEU A 464 -8.53 -2.78 -13.81
CA LEU A 464 -8.83 -1.36 -13.69
C LEU A 464 -10.03 -1.13 -12.76
N THR A 465 -10.11 0.07 -12.16
CA THR A 465 -11.18 0.40 -11.20
C THR A 465 -12.57 0.49 -11.86
N ASN A 466 -12.63 0.63 -13.18
CA ASN A 466 -13.88 0.63 -13.96
C ASN A 466 -14.33 -0.77 -14.40
N GLY A 467 -13.63 -1.84 -13.99
CA GLY A 467 -13.99 -3.23 -14.30
C GLY A 467 -13.32 -3.80 -15.55
N ASN A 468 -12.64 -2.98 -16.36
CA ASN A 468 -11.83 -3.43 -17.49
C ASN A 468 -10.44 -3.89 -17.04
N TYR A 469 -9.61 -4.35 -17.97
CA TYR A 469 -8.25 -4.80 -17.65
C TYR A 469 -7.26 -4.61 -18.80
N VAL A 470 -5.97 -4.64 -18.48
CA VAL A 470 -4.87 -4.53 -19.45
C VAL A 470 -4.00 -5.76 -19.36
N VAL A 471 -3.74 -6.41 -20.49
CA VAL A 471 -2.87 -7.57 -20.63
C VAL A 471 -1.50 -7.11 -21.13
N CYS A 472 -0.46 -7.41 -20.36
CA CYS A 472 0.92 -7.05 -20.67
C CYS A 472 1.69 -8.26 -21.20
N SER A 473 2.18 -8.17 -22.43
CA SER A 473 2.84 -9.25 -23.17
C SER A 473 4.19 -8.76 -23.71
N PRO A 474 5.21 -8.58 -22.85
CA PRO A 474 6.48 -7.96 -23.22
C PRO A 474 7.27 -8.77 -24.27
N TYR A 475 7.04 -10.09 -24.36
CA TYR A 475 7.69 -10.97 -25.34
C TYR A 475 6.91 -11.12 -26.64
N TRP A 476 5.80 -10.40 -26.80
CA TRP A 476 4.98 -10.46 -28.00
C TRP A 476 5.84 -10.27 -29.26
N TYR A 477 5.64 -11.19 -30.21
CA TYR A 477 6.43 -11.29 -31.42
C TYR A 477 5.66 -10.73 -32.62
N SER A 478 6.29 -9.84 -33.39
CA SER A 478 5.64 -9.21 -34.53
C SER A 478 6.60 -9.01 -35.69
N ASN A 479 6.16 -9.35 -36.90
CA ASN A 479 6.89 -9.11 -38.16
C ASN A 479 8.36 -9.57 -38.17
N GLY A 480 8.69 -10.68 -37.50
CA GLY A 480 10.08 -11.15 -37.43
C GLY A 480 10.85 -10.69 -36.20
N ILE A 481 10.27 -9.82 -35.38
CA ILE A 481 10.95 -9.11 -34.29
C ILE A 481 10.46 -9.66 -32.95
N TYR A 482 11.39 -10.27 -32.22
CA TYR A 482 11.15 -10.80 -30.89
C TYR A 482 11.18 -9.70 -29.82
N GLY A 483 10.27 -9.78 -28.86
CA GLY A 483 10.26 -8.87 -27.72
C GLY A 483 10.01 -7.40 -28.09
N CYS A 484 9.30 -7.13 -29.19
CA CYS A 484 8.79 -5.79 -29.45
C CYS A 484 7.77 -5.39 -28.37
N GLY A 485 7.03 -6.38 -27.84
CA GLY A 485 6.13 -6.24 -26.71
C GLY A 485 4.81 -5.56 -27.07
N ALA A 486 3.79 -5.84 -26.26
CA ALA A 486 2.45 -5.30 -26.41
C ALA A 486 1.75 -5.10 -25.06
N ALA A 487 0.95 -4.03 -24.97
CA ALA A 487 -0.07 -3.86 -23.94
C ALA A 487 -1.46 -3.77 -24.61
N THR A 488 -2.32 -4.74 -24.29
CA THR A 488 -3.66 -4.88 -24.89
C THR A 488 -4.71 -4.53 -23.84
N TRP A 489 -5.56 -3.55 -24.13
CA TRP A 489 -6.72 -3.26 -23.28
C TRP A 489 -7.87 -4.22 -23.64
N CYS A 490 -8.60 -4.65 -22.61
CA CYS A 490 -9.68 -5.61 -22.72
C CYS A 490 -10.91 -5.12 -21.95
N ASP A 491 -12.08 -5.23 -22.58
CA ASP A 491 -13.38 -5.01 -21.93
C ASP A 491 -13.65 -6.12 -20.91
N GLY A 492 -13.88 -5.74 -19.66
CA GLY A 492 -14.11 -6.68 -18.55
C GLY A 492 -15.57 -7.09 -18.35
N SER A 493 -16.48 -6.69 -19.23
CA SER A 493 -17.90 -7.04 -19.18
C SER A 493 -18.24 -8.38 -19.84
N GLY A 494 -17.31 -9.01 -20.57
CA GLY A 494 -17.55 -10.29 -21.23
C GLY A 494 -16.30 -10.99 -21.76
N PRO A 495 -16.48 -12.13 -22.46
CA PRO A 495 -15.39 -12.93 -23.00
C PRO A 495 -14.46 -12.16 -23.94
N VAL A 496 -13.16 -12.40 -23.82
CA VAL A 496 -12.13 -11.84 -24.69
C VAL A 496 -11.53 -12.94 -25.56
N THR A 497 -11.52 -12.71 -26.86
CA THR A 497 -11.05 -13.67 -27.87
C THR A 497 -10.20 -12.97 -28.94
N GLY A 498 -9.54 -13.76 -29.79
CA GLY A 498 -8.72 -13.25 -30.88
C GLY A 498 -7.22 -13.29 -30.59
N SER A 499 -6.44 -12.44 -31.27
CA SER A 499 -4.98 -12.37 -31.15
C SER A 499 -4.48 -10.95 -30.90
N VAL A 500 -3.34 -10.83 -30.23
CA VAL A 500 -2.65 -9.55 -30.02
C VAL A 500 -2.04 -9.04 -31.32
N ASN A 501 -2.28 -7.76 -31.64
CA ASN A 501 -1.74 -7.10 -32.82
C ASN A 501 -1.67 -5.57 -32.66
N ALA A 502 -1.05 -4.87 -33.61
CA ALA A 502 -0.86 -3.42 -33.55
C ALA A 502 -2.16 -2.59 -33.66
N ALA A 503 -3.28 -3.20 -34.12
CA ALA A 503 -4.56 -2.49 -34.21
C ALA A 503 -5.33 -2.48 -32.89
N ASN A 504 -5.02 -3.38 -31.95
CA ASN A 504 -5.67 -3.47 -30.64
C ASN A 504 -4.73 -3.24 -29.45
N SER A 505 -3.45 -2.92 -29.71
CA SER A 505 -2.44 -2.84 -28.66
C SER A 505 -1.51 -1.63 -28.84
N LEU A 506 -0.98 -1.15 -27.71
CA LEU A 506 0.21 -0.30 -27.69
C LEU A 506 1.44 -1.20 -27.85
N VAL A 507 2.30 -0.94 -28.83
CA VAL A 507 3.37 -1.86 -29.25
C VAL A 507 4.72 -1.18 -29.43
N GLY A 508 5.78 -1.97 -29.28
CA GLY A 508 7.11 -1.61 -29.75
C GLY A 508 7.30 -1.93 -31.24
N THR A 509 8.46 -1.54 -31.76
CA THR A 509 8.86 -1.77 -33.16
C THR A 509 10.25 -2.39 -33.31
N HIS A 510 11.03 -2.51 -32.23
CA HIS A 510 12.41 -3.01 -32.26
C HIS A 510 12.60 -4.22 -31.33
N LEU A 511 13.72 -4.90 -31.53
CA LEU A 511 14.13 -6.07 -30.75
C LEU A 511 14.24 -5.69 -29.27
N ALA A 512 13.69 -6.53 -28.39
CA ALA A 512 13.88 -6.42 -26.94
C ALA A 512 13.49 -5.06 -26.32
N GLN A 513 12.51 -4.35 -26.90
CA GLN A 513 11.92 -3.15 -26.27
C GLN A 513 10.99 -3.49 -25.11
N TYR A 514 10.45 -4.70 -25.08
CA TYR A 514 9.59 -5.24 -24.03
C TYR A 514 8.44 -4.29 -23.65
N VAL A 515 7.79 -3.68 -24.65
CA VAL A 515 6.64 -2.80 -24.42
C VAL A 515 5.56 -3.56 -23.66
N GLY A 516 5.01 -2.92 -22.63
CA GLY A 516 4.11 -3.60 -21.70
C GLY A 516 4.86 -4.55 -20.76
N ALA A 517 5.98 -4.11 -20.20
CA ALA A 517 6.64 -4.84 -19.11
C ALA A 517 5.72 -4.98 -17.88
N LYS A 518 4.90 -3.95 -17.62
CA LYS A 518 3.76 -3.95 -16.70
C LYS A 518 2.80 -2.79 -17.03
N ALA A 519 1.61 -2.81 -16.43
CA ALA A 519 0.69 -1.67 -16.44
C ALA A 519 0.27 -1.29 -15.01
N ILE A 520 0.06 0.00 -14.76
CA ILE A 520 -0.36 0.54 -13.47
C ILE A 520 -1.76 1.13 -13.61
N ALA A 521 -2.73 0.62 -12.84
CA ALA A 521 -4.07 1.18 -12.80
C ALA A 521 -4.07 2.52 -12.04
N LEU A 522 -4.84 3.48 -12.55
CA LEU A 522 -5.07 4.77 -11.91
C LEU A 522 -6.42 4.77 -11.20
N ALA A 523 -6.57 5.61 -10.17
CA ALA A 523 -7.80 5.67 -9.37
C ALA A 523 -9.04 6.06 -10.20
N ASN A 524 -8.85 6.82 -11.28
CA ASN A 524 -9.92 7.27 -12.19
C ASN A 524 -10.30 6.23 -13.28
N GLY A 525 -9.77 5.01 -13.22
CA GLY A 525 -10.08 3.94 -14.16
C GLY A 525 -9.17 3.88 -15.38
N ASN A 526 -8.30 4.86 -15.59
CA ASN A 526 -7.27 4.83 -16.63
C ASN A 526 -6.04 4.01 -16.18
N TYR A 527 -5.02 3.93 -17.03
CA TYR A 527 -3.80 3.18 -16.74
C TYR A 527 -2.54 3.82 -17.33
N VAL A 528 -1.38 3.35 -16.89
CA VAL A 528 -0.07 3.69 -17.48
C VAL A 528 0.67 2.42 -17.84
N VAL A 529 1.07 2.29 -19.10
CA VAL A 529 1.93 1.21 -19.59
C VAL A 529 3.38 1.58 -19.34
N CYS A 530 4.10 0.72 -18.65
CA CYS A 530 5.50 0.89 -18.26
C CYS A 530 6.39 0.08 -19.20
N SER A 531 7.35 0.73 -19.85
CA SER A 531 8.28 0.11 -20.81
C SER A 531 9.70 0.64 -20.58
N PRO A 532 10.35 0.27 -19.44
CA PRO A 532 11.64 0.84 -19.04
C PRO A 532 12.80 0.54 -19.98
N GLN A 533 12.67 -0.49 -20.81
CA GLN A 533 13.66 -0.90 -21.81
C GLN A 533 13.32 -0.41 -23.23
N TRP A 534 12.31 0.46 -23.35
CA TRP A 534 11.97 1.03 -24.65
C TRP A 534 13.09 1.97 -25.12
N GLU A 535 13.35 1.93 -26.42
CA GLU A 535 14.38 2.72 -27.10
C GLU A 535 13.79 3.36 -28.35
N SER A 536 14.11 4.62 -28.59
CA SER A 536 13.82 5.24 -29.89
C SER A 536 14.64 4.58 -31.01
N PRO A 537 14.15 4.55 -32.27
CA PRO A 537 14.89 3.95 -33.38
C PRO A 537 16.29 4.57 -33.54
N GLY A 538 17.34 3.79 -33.28
CA GLY A 538 18.74 4.26 -33.31
C GLY A 538 19.15 5.17 -32.14
N GLY A 539 18.34 5.24 -31.08
CA GLY A 539 18.60 6.03 -29.88
C GLY A 539 19.44 5.30 -28.82
N PRO A 540 19.78 5.99 -27.71
CA PRO A 540 20.37 5.38 -26.52
C PRO A 540 19.62 4.15 -25.99
N GLU A 541 20.38 3.22 -25.40
CA GLU A 541 19.88 1.99 -24.76
C GLU A 541 19.03 2.30 -23.51
N ASP A 542 17.91 1.60 -23.30
CA ASP A 542 17.08 1.74 -22.10
C ASP A 542 16.66 3.20 -21.75
N GLN A 543 16.27 4.02 -22.73
CA GLN A 543 15.67 5.35 -22.46
C GLN A 543 14.42 5.24 -21.59
N GLY A 544 13.65 4.18 -21.85
CA GLY A 544 12.40 3.88 -21.20
C GLY A 544 11.24 4.78 -21.65
N ALA A 545 10.02 4.30 -21.43
CA ALA A 545 8.78 5.00 -21.69
C ALA A 545 7.71 4.72 -20.63
N ALA A 546 6.95 5.76 -20.29
CA ALA A 546 5.68 5.67 -19.55
C ALA A 546 4.55 6.22 -20.43
N SER A 547 3.61 5.35 -20.82
CA SER A 547 2.55 5.68 -21.78
C SER A 547 1.19 5.67 -21.11
N TRP A 548 0.46 6.79 -21.16
CA TRP A 548 -0.89 6.84 -20.60
C TRP A 548 -1.89 6.09 -21.48
N GLY A 549 -2.83 5.39 -20.83
CA GLY A 549 -3.85 4.54 -21.44
C GLY A 549 -5.26 4.94 -21.02
N ASN A 550 -6.17 5.10 -21.99
CA ASN A 550 -7.59 5.33 -21.69
C ASN A 550 -8.27 4.03 -21.23
N GLY A 551 -8.74 3.98 -19.99
CA GLY A 551 -9.30 2.76 -19.41
C GLY A 551 -10.69 2.37 -19.90
N SER A 552 -11.37 3.21 -20.67
CA SER A 552 -12.70 2.95 -21.23
C SER A 552 -12.67 2.50 -22.69
N SER A 553 -11.60 2.80 -23.43
CA SER A 553 -11.50 2.50 -24.87
C SER A 553 -10.15 1.91 -25.29
N GLY A 554 -9.19 1.84 -24.38
CA GLY A 554 -7.81 1.48 -24.67
C GLY A 554 -7.02 2.59 -25.35
N THR A 555 -5.70 2.40 -25.41
CA THR A 555 -4.79 3.17 -26.26
C THR A 555 -4.01 2.19 -27.14
N VAL A 556 -3.89 2.52 -28.42
CA VAL A 556 -3.19 1.71 -29.43
C VAL A 556 -2.18 2.57 -30.18
N GLY A 557 -1.17 1.94 -30.78
CA GLY A 557 -0.14 2.63 -31.58
C GLY A 557 1.27 2.24 -31.19
N ILE A 558 2.24 2.88 -31.84
CA ILE A 558 3.67 2.69 -31.55
C ILE A 558 4.07 3.62 -30.42
N VAL A 559 4.87 3.15 -29.47
CA VAL A 559 5.41 3.98 -28.38
C VAL A 559 6.41 5.00 -28.93
N GLY A 560 6.29 6.26 -28.52
CA GLY A 560 7.17 7.36 -28.89
C GLY A 560 6.94 8.64 -28.06
N PRO A 561 7.77 9.69 -28.20
CA PRO A 561 7.62 10.94 -27.43
C PRO A 561 6.29 11.67 -27.68
N GLU A 562 5.56 11.35 -28.74
CA GLU A 562 4.25 11.90 -29.06
C GLU A 562 3.14 11.43 -28.12
N ASN A 563 3.21 10.18 -27.64
CA ASN A 563 2.19 9.55 -26.82
C ASN A 563 2.72 9.04 -25.46
N SER A 564 4.02 9.12 -25.24
CA SER A 564 4.69 8.64 -24.03
C SER A 564 5.63 9.69 -23.46
N LEU A 565 5.81 9.65 -22.14
CA LEU A 565 6.94 10.29 -21.48
C LEU A 565 8.17 9.40 -21.66
N VAL A 566 9.27 9.94 -22.21
CA VAL A 566 10.47 9.16 -22.56
C VAL A 566 11.75 9.79 -22.01
N GLY A 567 12.76 8.95 -21.80
CA GLY A 567 14.13 9.39 -21.47
C GLY A 567 14.84 10.03 -22.66
N SER A 568 16.00 10.62 -22.39
CA SER A 568 16.90 11.25 -23.37
C SER A 568 18.27 10.58 -23.46
N SER A 569 18.69 9.88 -22.41
CA SER A 569 20.02 9.28 -22.26
C SER A 569 19.92 7.77 -22.03
N ALA A 570 21.07 7.10 -22.12
CA ALA A 570 21.13 5.67 -21.86
C ALA A 570 20.82 5.38 -20.39
N SER A 571 20.08 4.31 -20.11
CA SER A 571 19.71 3.90 -18.75
C SER A 571 18.83 4.89 -17.95
N ASP A 572 18.20 5.88 -18.60
CA ASP A 572 17.21 6.75 -17.96
C ASP A 572 16.01 5.96 -17.41
N LYS A 573 15.64 4.86 -18.09
CA LYS A 573 14.63 3.88 -17.67
C LYS A 573 13.29 4.49 -17.25
N VAL A 574 12.82 5.50 -17.98
CA VAL A 574 11.51 6.10 -17.72
C VAL A 574 10.42 5.02 -17.75
N GLY A 575 9.50 5.06 -16.78
CA GLY A 575 8.46 4.04 -16.63
C GLY A 575 8.90 2.81 -15.83
N GLU A 576 10.14 2.71 -15.36
CA GLU A 576 10.53 1.68 -14.38
C GLU A 576 9.65 1.76 -13.13
N THR A 577 9.37 2.98 -12.67
CA THR A 577 8.43 3.24 -11.59
C THR A 577 7.41 4.32 -11.95
N VAL A 578 6.15 3.96 -11.77
CA VAL A 578 5.01 4.85 -11.86
C VAL A 578 4.17 4.65 -10.60
N VAL A 579 3.89 5.74 -9.90
CA VAL A 579 3.10 5.76 -8.66
C VAL A 579 1.75 6.43 -8.94
N PRO A 580 0.62 5.70 -8.84
CA PRO A 580 -0.70 6.29 -8.98
C PRO A 580 -1.02 7.17 -7.78
N LEU A 581 -1.68 8.30 -8.02
CA LEU A 581 -2.18 9.21 -6.98
C LEU A 581 -3.67 8.95 -6.72
N SER A 582 -4.12 9.30 -5.52
CA SER A 582 -5.52 9.10 -5.09
C SER A 582 -6.53 9.92 -5.90
N ASN A 583 -6.10 11.04 -6.51
CA ASN A 583 -6.93 11.87 -7.40
C ASN A 583 -6.97 11.37 -8.86
N GLY A 584 -6.38 10.22 -9.16
CA GLY A 584 -6.37 9.62 -10.50
C GLY A 584 -5.21 10.06 -11.38
N ASN A 585 -4.37 11.02 -10.96
CA ASN A 585 -3.11 11.34 -11.62
C ASN A 585 -2.02 10.31 -11.27
N TYR A 586 -0.82 10.49 -11.81
CA TYR A 586 0.32 9.61 -11.50
C TYR A 586 1.64 10.38 -11.42
N VAL A 587 2.66 9.73 -10.92
CA VAL A 587 4.04 10.24 -10.88
C VAL A 587 4.96 9.20 -11.50
N ALA A 588 5.70 9.57 -12.54
CA ALA A 588 6.75 8.74 -13.13
C ALA A 588 8.10 9.11 -12.51
N VAL A 589 8.83 8.12 -11.99
CA VAL A 589 10.13 8.30 -11.34
C VAL A 589 11.21 7.68 -12.21
N ALA A 590 12.21 8.49 -12.56
CA ALA A 590 13.40 8.10 -13.31
C ALA A 590 14.64 8.49 -12.49
N SER A 591 14.99 7.65 -11.52
CA SER A 591 16.03 7.97 -10.52
C SER A 591 17.44 8.08 -11.11
N PHE A 592 17.66 7.44 -12.26
CA PHE A 592 18.92 7.44 -13.00
C PHE A 592 18.92 8.41 -14.19
N TRP A 593 17.89 9.27 -14.28
CA TRP A 593 17.80 10.22 -15.38
C TRP A 593 18.97 11.19 -15.40
N ASP A 594 19.58 11.35 -16.57
CA ASP A 594 20.70 12.26 -16.79
C ASP A 594 20.24 13.66 -17.21
N ARG A 595 20.73 14.69 -16.51
CA ARG A 595 20.51 16.10 -16.91
C ARG A 595 21.63 16.58 -17.80
N GLY A 596 21.57 16.20 -19.08
CA GLY A 596 22.64 16.50 -20.03
C GLY A 596 23.94 15.80 -19.63
N VAL A 597 24.92 16.56 -19.14
CA VAL A 597 26.21 16.00 -18.66
C VAL A 597 26.21 15.65 -17.16
N VAL A 598 25.16 16.02 -16.42
CA VAL A 598 25.03 15.69 -15.00
C VAL A 598 24.42 14.29 -14.90
N THR A 599 25.28 13.31 -14.65
CA THR A 599 24.91 11.90 -14.56
C THR A 599 24.07 11.61 -13.32
N ASP A 600 23.03 10.79 -13.46
CA ASP A 600 22.17 10.35 -12.35
C ASP A 600 21.61 11.52 -11.52
N ALA A 601 21.25 12.63 -12.16
CA ALA A 601 20.58 13.74 -11.48
C ALA A 601 19.23 13.28 -10.89
N GLY A 602 18.55 12.39 -11.61
CA GLY A 602 17.23 11.87 -11.28
C GLY A 602 16.11 12.87 -11.59
N ALA A 603 14.95 12.32 -11.94
CA ALA A 603 13.76 13.09 -12.29
C ALA A 603 12.48 12.45 -11.73
N VAL A 604 11.57 13.30 -11.24
CA VAL A 604 10.23 12.93 -10.82
C VAL A 604 9.22 13.77 -11.59
N THR A 605 8.43 13.12 -12.44
CA THR A 605 7.52 13.79 -13.38
C THR A 605 6.09 13.54 -12.98
N TRP A 606 5.29 14.60 -12.83
CA TRP A 606 3.86 14.48 -12.64
C TRP A 606 3.16 14.16 -13.97
N GLY A 607 2.24 13.20 -13.93
CA GLY A 607 1.49 12.70 -15.06
C GLY A 607 0.00 13.02 -14.93
N ASN A 608 -0.59 13.63 -15.96
CA ASN A 608 -2.02 13.88 -15.99
C ASN A 608 -2.78 12.57 -16.24
N GLY A 609 -3.59 12.14 -15.28
CA GLY A 609 -4.30 10.87 -15.34
C GLY A 609 -5.51 10.84 -16.28
N THR A 610 -5.91 11.98 -16.84
CA THR A 610 -7.07 12.12 -17.72
C THR A 610 -6.69 12.27 -19.18
N THR A 611 -5.57 12.94 -19.46
CA THR A 611 -5.12 13.23 -20.84
C THR A 611 -3.72 12.68 -21.16
N GLY A 612 -3.01 12.18 -20.14
CA GLY A 612 -1.61 11.76 -20.26
C GLY A 612 -0.64 12.93 -20.20
N THR A 613 0.62 12.59 -19.98
CA THR A 613 1.78 13.48 -20.16
C THR A 613 2.72 12.79 -21.13
N SER A 614 3.12 13.47 -22.21
CA SER A 614 4.07 12.97 -23.21
C SER A 614 5.20 13.97 -23.47
N GLY A 615 6.26 13.50 -24.12
CA GLY A 615 7.47 14.25 -24.43
C GLY A 615 8.70 13.74 -23.68
N VAL A 616 9.82 14.42 -23.87
CA VAL A 616 11.10 14.07 -23.23
C VAL A 616 11.15 14.64 -21.81
N VAL A 617 11.68 13.87 -20.86
CA VAL A 617 11.93 14.32 -19.47
C VAL A 617 12.90 15.51 -19.45
N SER A 618 12.60 16.52 -18.63
CA SER A 618 13.42 17.74 -18.50
C SER A 618 13.12 18.49 -17.19
N ALA A 619 13.93 19.50 -16.85
CA ALA A 619 13.65 20.37 -15.69
C ALA A 619 12.35 21.20 -15.86
N ALA A 620 11.79 21.32 -17.06
CA ALA A 620 10.57 22.09 -17.31
C ALA A 620 9.29 21.33 -16.87
N ASN A 621 9.29 20.00 -17.04
CA ASN A 621 8.17 19.13 -16.71
C ASN A 621 8.41 18.24 -15.49
N SER A 622 9.63 18.23 -14.94
CA SER A 622 10.02 17.32 -13.85
C SER A 622 10.72 18.06 -12.72
N LEU A 623 10.57 17.53 -11.50
CA LEU A 623 11.42 17.86 -10.35
C LEU A 623 12.76 17.11 -10.52
N VAL A 624 13.88 17.83 -10.49
CA VAL A 624 15.20 17.29 -10.85
C VAL A 624 16.30 17.64 -9.85
N GLY A 625 17.38 16.86 -9.90
CA GLY A 625 18.63 17.16 -9.21
C GLY A 625 19.47 18.22 -9.92
N ALA A 626 20.42 18.80 -9.19
CA ALA A 626 21.37 19.77 -9.70
C ALA A 626 22.81 19.22 -9.75
N THR A 627 23.10 18.16 -9.00
CA THR A 627 24.43 17.56 -8.88
C THR A 627 24.42 16.09 -9.27
N ALA A 628 25.58 15.59 -9.69
CA ALA A 628 25.73 14.19 -10.10
C ALA A 628 25.43 13.26 -8.91
N ASN A 629 24.69 12.19 -9.18
CA ASN A 629 24.21 11.23 -8.18
C ASN A 629 23.20 11.79 -7.15
N ASP A 630 22.55 12.93 -7.41
CA ASP A 630 21.42 13.39 -6.58
C ASP A 630 20.29 12.35 -6.54
N ARG A 631 20.06 11.66 -7.67
CA ARG A 631 19.12 10.53 -7.83
C ARG A 631 17.76 10.82 -7.21
N ILE A 632 17.19 11.96 -7.60
CA ILE A 632 15.91 12.46 -7.06
C ILE A 632 14.82 11.39 -7.13
N GLY A 633 14.07 11.28 -6.03
CA GLY A 633 12.98 10.32 -5.89
C GLY A 633 13.42 8.90 -5.53
N SER A 634 14.65 8.69 -5.04
CA SER A 634 15.16 7.38 -4.64
C SER A 634 15.76 7.31 -3.22
N THR A 635 15.83 6.09 -2.71
CA THR A 635 16.56 5.67 -1.50
C THR A 635 17.38 4.43 -1.79
N ARG A 636 18.42 4.13 -0.99
CA ARG A 636 19.21 2.90 -1.14
C ARG A 636 19.01 2.00 0.06
N TYR A 637 18.73 0.73 -0.19
CA TYR A 637 18.79 -0.30 0.84
C TYR A 637 20.24 -0.58 1.25
N LEU A 638 20.41 -1.17 2.44
CA LEU A 638 21.72 -1.66 2.90
C LEU A 638 22.33 -2.69 1.92
N SER A 639 21.49 -3.39 1.14
CA SER A 639 21.91 -4.28 0.05
C SER A 639 22.58 -3.57 -1.13
N GLY A 640 22.57 -2.23 -1.13
CA GLY A 640 23.11 -1.41 -2.20
C GLY A 640 22.12 -1.06 -3.31
N THR A 641 20.93 -1.65 -3.31
CA THR A 641 19.86 -1.43 -4.30
C THR A 641 19.15 -0.10 -4.10
N TYR A 642 18.94 0.66 -5.17
CA TYR A 642 18.16 1.89 -5.15
C TYR A 642 16.68 1.57 -5.40
N VAL A 643 15.78 2.14 -4.60
CA VAL A 643 14.34 2.04 -4.82
C VAL A 643 13.69 3.42 -4.84
N PRO A 644 12.75 3.65 -5.75
CA PRO A 644 11.97 4.88 -5.79
C PRO A 644 11.17 5.10 -4.52
N LYS A 645 10.98 6.37 -4.17
CA LYS A 645 10.35 6.78 -2.92
C LYS A 645 9.39 7.94 -3.12
N VAL A 646 8.23 7.62 -3.69
CA VAL A 646 7.10 8.55 -3.81
C VAL A 646 5.92 8.00 -3.03
N PHE A 647 5.34 8.82 -2.16
CA PHE A 647 4.17 8.46 -1.37
C PHE A 647 2.96 9.29 -1.80
N PRO A 648 1.90 8.68 -2.38
CA PRO A 648 0.67 9.40 -2.63
C PRO A 648 0.01 9.76 -1.30
N THR A 649 -0.58 10.95 -1.22
CA THR A 649 -1.38 11.39 -0.07
C THR A 649 -2.87 11.17 -0.34
N SER A 650 -3.69 11.14 0.71
CA SER A 650 -5.14 10.90 0.59
C SER A 650 -5.90 12.03 -0.12
N ASP A 651 -5.34 13.25 -0.12
CA ASP A 651 -5.89 14.46 -0.76
C ASP A 651 -5.38 14.67 -2.20
N GLY A 652 -4.69 13.69 -2.78
CA GLY A 652 -4.27 13.72 -4.19
C GLY A 652 -2.91 14.34 -4.45
N HIS A 653 -2.19 14.76 -3.41
CA HIS A 653 -0.80 15.20 -3.49
C HIS A 653 0.18 14.01 -3.40
N TYR A 654 1.48 14.29 -3.34
CA TYR A 654 2.49 13.26 -3.19
C TYR A 654 3.70 13.78 -2.42
N LEU A 655 4.44 12.88 -1.78
CA LEU A 655 5.71 13.19 -1.11
C LEU A 655 6.83 12.51 -1.88
N VAL A 656 7.95 13.20 -2.10
CA VAL A 656 9.14 12.65 -2.76
C VAL A 656 10.26 12.57 -1.74
N GLY A 657 10.75 11.36 -1.47
CA GLY A 657 11.96 11.16 -0.68
C GLY A 657 13.18 11.04 -1.58
N SER A 658 14.16 11.92 -1.38
CA SER A 658 15.40 11.97 -2.14
C SER A 658 16.58 11.83 -1.19
N GLN A 659 16.97 10.61 -0.85
CA GLN A 659 17.99 10.35 0.19
C GLN A 659 19.40 10.83 -0.20
N TYR A 660 19.68 10.90 -1.50
CA TYR A 660 21.01 11.22 -2.04
C TYR A 660 21.18 12.67 -2.46
N PHE A 661 20.14 13.47 -2.33
CA PHE A 661 20.23 14.89 -2.61
C PHE A 661 21.35 15.51 -1.78
N GLN A 662 22.31 16.13 -2.47
CA GLN A 662 23.51 16.71 -1.85
C GLN A 662 24.27 15.70 -0.97
N SER A 663 24.51 14.48 -1.47
CA SER A 663 25.16 13.38 -0.73
C SER A 663 26.51 13.71 -0.08
N ALA A 664 27.21 14.77 -0.52
CA ALA A 664 28.44 15.26 0.09
C ALA A 664 28.24 16.16 1.32
N ALA A 665 27.01 16.59 1.63
CA ALA A 665 26.69 17.43 2.78
C ALA A 665 26.70 16.63 4.09
N PRO A 666 26.92 17.26 5.26
CA PRO A 666 26.92 16.57 6.57
C PRO A 666 25.61 15.85 6.91
N TYR A 667 24.49 16.39 6.41
CA TYR A 667 23.14 15.85 6.62
C TYR A 667 22.43 15.78 5.26
N PRO A 668 22.71 14.78 4.41
CA PRO A 668 22.17 14.73 3.06
C PRO A 668 20.68 14.35 3.04
N GLY A 669 20.07 14.61 1.89
CA GLY A 669 18.73 14.19 1.52
C GLY A 669 17.69 15.31 1.55
N ALA A 670 16.52 15.06 0.97
CA ALA A 670 15.39 15.99 0.99
C ALA A 670 14.04 15.24 0.98
N VAL A 671 13.01 15.89 1.55
CA VAL A 671 11.62 15.52 1.36
C VAL A 671 10.88 16.66 0.68
N THR A 672 10.33 16.41 -0.50
CA THR A 672 9.50 17.36 -1.24
C THR A 672 8.02 17.04 -1.01
N LEU A 673 7.21 18.05 -0.70
CA LEU A 673 5.75 17.95 -0.83
C LEU A 673 5.41 18.31 -2.29
N GLY A 674 5.03 17.34 -3.11
CA GLY A 674 4.67 17.51 -4.50
C GLY A 674 3.22 17.94 -4.71
N ASN A 675 2.98 18.79 -5.71
CA ASN A 675 1.65 19.22 -6.09
C ASN A 675 1.02 18.18 -7.04
N GLY A 676 0.11 17.35 -6.55
CA GLY A 676 -0.54 16.33 -7.38
C GLY A 676 -1.66 16.82 -8.31
N ILE A 677 -1.91 18.13 -8.35
CA ILE A 677 -2.89 18.76 -9.26
C ILE A 677 -2.19 19.34 -10.50
N ASN A 678 -1.13 20.10 -10.31
CA ASN A 678 -0.42 20.80 -11.39
C ASN A 678 1.01 20.28 -11.64
N GLY A 679 1.49 19.35 -10.81
CA GLY A 679 2.88 18.94 -10.76
C GLY A 679 3.78 19.93 -10.01
N THR A 680 4.94 19.43 -9.60
CA THR A 680 6.06 20.23 -9.13
C THR A 680 7.22 19.99 -10.10
N SER A 681 7.82 21.05 -10.62
CA SER A 681 8.97 20.99 -11.53
C SER A 681 10.07 21.98 -11.13
N GLY A 682 11.25 21.83 -11.73
CA GLY A 682 12.44 22.59 -11.38
C GLY A 682 13.36 21.83 -10.42
N GLU A 683 14.33 22.53 -9.86
CA GLU A 683 15.33 21.94 -8.95
C GLU A 683 14.77 21.81 -7.52
N ILE A 684 15.24 20.80 -6.78
CA ILE A 684 14.97 20.72 -5.33
C ILE A 684 15.66 21.88 -4.61
N ASP A 685 14.88 22.62 -3.81
CA ASP A 685 15.39 23.65 -2.92
C ASP A 685 14.47 23.84 -1.68
N ALA A 686 14.80 24.81 -0.82
CA ALA A 686 14.04 25.08 0.40
C ALA A 686 12.63 25.65 0.16
N SER A 687 12.30 26.07 -1.07
CA SER A 687 10.97 26.55 -1.42
C SER A 687 9.97 25.43 -1.69
N ASN A 688 10.46 24.22 -2.00
CA ASN A 688 9.64 23.06 -2.33
C ASN A 688 9.90 21.84 -1.43
N SER A 689 10.97 21.86 -0.63
CA SER A 689 11.42 20.70 0.14
C SER A 689 11.95 21.05 1.53
N VAL A 690 11.77 20.12 2.45
CA VAL A 690 12.56 20.07 3.70
C VAL A 690 13.90 19.41 3.38
N ILE A 691 14.99 20.15 3.57
CA ILE A 691 16.35 19.70 3.24
C ILE A 691 17.06 19.17 4.49
N GLY A 692 17.69 18.01 4.30
CA GLY A 692 18.69 17.42 5.17
C GLY A 692 18.18 16.36 6.14
N ASP A 693 19.15 15.63 6.68
CA ASP A 693 19.01 14.62 7.75
C ASP A 693 18.08 13.44 7.41
N LEU A 694 18.17 12.94 6.18
CA LEU A 694 17.37 11.81 5.66
C LEU A 694 18.24 10.59 5.31
N THR A 695 19.30 10.37 6.08
CA THR A 695 20.26 9.28 5.88
C THR A 695 19.64 7.88 6.09
N THR A 696 20.36 6.85 5.63
CA THR A 696 20.03 5.42 5.34
C THR A 696 19.26 4.58 6.38
N LEU A 697 18.66 5.19 7.40
CA LEU A 697 17.84 4.52 8.42
C LEU A 697 16.49 5.21 8.71
N SER A 698 16.05 6.24 7.96
CA SER A 698 14.91 7.09 8.39
C SER A 698 13.61 6.96 7.57
N LEU A 699 13.60 6.19 6.50
CA LEU A 699 12.63 6.47 5.45
C LEU A 699 11.26 5.79 5.58
N ALA A 700 11.08 4.76 6.40
CA ALA A 700 9.72 4.30 6.70
C ALA A 700 9.03 5.17 7.77
N GLN A 701 9.72 6.15 8.35
CA GLN A 701 9.35 6.60 9.69
C GLN A 701 9.55 8.10 10.01
N ALA A 702 10.51 8.80 9.41
CA ALA A 702 10.79 10.18 9.80
C ALA A 702 9.81 11.23 9.24
N MET A 703 8.74 10.86 8.53
CA MET A 703 7.86 11.84 7.90
C MET A 703 6.39 11.43 7.93
N ALA A 704 5.51 12.41 8.15
CA ALA A 704 4.06 12.25 8.14
C ALA A 704 3.40 13.46 7.47
N TYR A 705 2.18 13.29 6.97
CA TYR A 705 1.45 14.34 6.29
C TYR A 705 0.03 14.44 6.83
N ASP A 706 -0.37 15.65 7.21
CA ASP A 706 -1.73 16.01 7.55
C ASP A 706 -2.43 16.55 6.29
N PRO A 707 -3.37 15.80 5.68
CA PRO A 707 -4.08 16.23 4.48
C PRO A 707 -5.03 17.40 4.73
N ASP A 708 -5.61 17.50 5.93
CA ASP A 708 -6.57 18.58 6.26
C ASP A 708 -5.85 19.92 6.38
N ARG A 709 -4.61 19.89 6.88
CA ARG A 709 -3.76 21.09 7.05
C ARG A 709 -2.75 21.27 5.92
N ARG A 710 -2.66 20.33 4.97
CA ARG A 710 -1.60 20.25 3.95
C ARG A 710 -0.21 20.47 4.54
N GLN A 711 0.03 19.82 5.67
CA GLN A 711 1.21 20.02 6.48
C GLN A 711 2.03 18.73 6.52
N LEU A 712 3.24 18.82 6.01
CA LEU A 712 4.26 17.78 6.08
C LEU A 712 5.05 17.96 7.38
N ALA A 713 5.12 16.93 8.21
CA ALA A 713 6.00 16.87 9.37
C ALA A 713 7.19 15.97 9.04
N VAL A 714 8.42 16.47 9.20
CA VAL A 714 9.68 15.73 8.96
C VAL A 714 10.54 15.79 10.20
N GLY A 715 10.76 14.64 10.82
CA GLY A 715 11.72 14.47 11.89
C GLY A 715 13.16 14.49 11.38
N GLN A 716 13.97 15.36 11.96
CA GLN A 716 15.40 15.50 11.68
C GLN A 716 16.15 15.15 12.95
N ARG A 717 16.39 13.84 13.12
CA ARG A 717 16.86 13.21 14.36
C ARG A 717 18.28 13.59 14.79
N MET A 718 19.15 13.94 13.86
CA MET A 718 20.49 14.43 14.13
C MET A 718 20.48 15.93 14.39
N ALA A 719 19.46 16.65 13.89
CA ALA A 719 19.20 18.04 14.20
C ALA A 719 18.26 18.26 15.40
N ASN A 720 17.83 17.18 16.07
CA ASN A 720 16.99 17.19 17.29
C ASN A 720 15.69 17.99 17.17
N LYS A 721 15.07 17.93 15.99
CA LYS A 721 13.87 18.72 15.70
C LYS A 721 12.89 17.98 14.79
N VAL A 722 11.68 18.50 14.74
CA VAL A 722 10.67 18.17 13.73
C VAL A 722 10.37 19.45 12.95
N ALA A 723 10.53 19.39 11.63
CA ALA A 723 10.19 20.44 10.70
C ALA A 723 8.75 20.28 10.22
N LEU A 724 7.95 21.33 10.30
CA LEU A 724 6.59 21.41 9.77
C LEU A 724 6.62 22.27 8.50
N PHE A 725 6.33 21.67 7.36
CA PHE A 725 6.36 22.32 6.05
C PHE A 725 4.97 22.36 5.43
N SER A 726 4.51 23.52 4.98
CA SER A 726 3.20 23.66 4.31
C SER A 726 3.26 24.61 3.12
N TYR A 727 2.41 24.36 2.13
CA TYR A 727 2.15 25.31 1.05
C TYR A 727 1.13 26.34 1.51
N GLY A 728 1.59 27.50 1.95
CA GLY A 728 0.74 28.68 2.13
C GLY A 728 -0.47 28.52 3.06
N VAL A 729 -0.47 27.53 3.96
CA VAL A 729 -1.43 27.51 5.07
C VAL A 729 -0.80 28.33 6.19
N PRO A 730 -1.32 29.53 6.53
CA PRO A 730 -0.76 30.33 7.59
C PRO A 730 -0.80 29.53 8.89
N GLU A 731 0.30 29.57 9.66
CA GLU A 731 0.27 29.23 11.08
C GLU A 731 -0.91 29.97 11.74
N GLY A 732 -1.96 29.25 12.14
CA GLY A 732 -3.06 29.85 12.90
C GLY A 732 -4.46 29.27 12.75
N SER A 733 -4.73 28.31 11.85
CA SER A 733 -6.12 27.84 11.62
C SER A 733 -6.75 26.96 12.73
N SER A 734 -6.08 26.78 13.87
CA SER A 734 -6.69 26.15 15.05
C SER A 734 -6.63 27.07 16.27
N ILE A 735 -7.77 27.64 16.66
CA ILE A 735 -7.98 28.16 18.01
C ILE A 735 -8.76 27.11 18.78
N VAL A 736 -8.18 26.62 19.86
CA VAL A 736 -8.91 25.86 20.89
C VAL A 736 -9.45 26.87 21.89
N LEU A 737 -10.77 26.92 22.05
CA LEU A 737 -11.41 27.71 23.10
C LEU A 737 -11.05 27.12 24.47
N GLN A 738 -10.58 27.96 25.40
CA GLN A 738 -10.83 27.76 26.83
C GLN A 738 -12.13 28.52 27.16
N GLU A 739 -13.01 27.89 27.94
CA GLU A 739 -14.46 28.10 28.06
C GLU A 739 -15.00 29.51 28.40
N THR A 740 -14.22 30.61 28.40
CA THR A 740 -14.71 31.93 28.88
C THR A 740 -14.14 33.17 28.18
N GLY A 741 -14.08 33.19 26.85
CA GLY A 741 -13.73 34.44 26.12
C GLY A 741 -14.22 34.50 24.67
N THR A 742 -14.47 35.71 24.17
CA THR A 742 -14.76 35.97 22.74
C THR A 742 -13.54 35.57 21.90
N PRO A 743 -13.65 34.63 20.93
CA PRO A 743 -12.51 34.16 20.17
C PRO A 743 -11.96 35.25 19.26
N ALA A 744 -10.64 35.44 19.33
CA ALA A 744 -9.92 36.35 18.47
C ALA A 744 -8.98 35.56 17.56
N VAL A 745 -9.11 35.77 16.26
CA VAL A 745 -8.39 35.07 15.20
C VAL A 745 -7.33 35.98 14.60
N TYR A 746 -6.13 35.43 14.47
CA TYR A 746 -4.96 36.11 13.93
C TYR A 746 -4.48 35.36 12.69
N PHE A 747 -4.30 36.09 11.59
CA PHE A 747 -3.69 35.55 10.39
C PHE A 747 -2.57 36.47 9.90
N LYS A 748 -1.58 35.87 9.23
CA LYS A 748 -0.66 36.60 8.35
C LYS A 748 -1.26 36.69 6.96
N GLY A 749 -1.25 37.89 6.39
CA GLY A 749 -1.63 38.19 5.01
C GLY A 749 -0.65 39.20 4.39
N THR A 750 -0.79 39.44 3.10
CA THR A 750 -0.11 40.51 2.38
C THR A 750 -0.60 41.85 2.92
N ALA A 751 0.33 42.75 3.25
CA ALA A 751 -0.02 44.06 3.76
C ALA A 751 -0.94 44.82 2.79
N ARG A 752 -2.02 45.42 3.33
CA ARG A 752 -3.02 46.20 2.58
C ARG A 752 -3.84 45.40 1.56
N GLN A 753 -3.93 44.08 1.72
CA GLN A 753 -4.83 43.22 0.94
C GLN A 753 -6.12 42.91 1.72
N THR A 754 -7.24 42.84 1.00
CA THR A 754 -8.53 42.38 1.52
C THR A 754 -8.66 40.88 1.26
N TYR A 755 -9.14 40.16 2.27
CA TYR A 755 -9.33 38.71 2.24
C TYR A 755 -10.78 38.35 2.55
N LEU A 756 -11.20 37.18 2.10
CA LEU A 756 -12.44 36.56 2.53
C LEU A 756 -12.14 35.58 3.68
N LEU A 757 -12.48 35.96 4.90
CA LEU A 757 -12.47 35.08 6.05
C LEU A 757 -13.68 34.15 5.98
N GLN A 758 -13.45 32.84 6.01
CA GLN A 758 -14.50 31.85 6.14
C GLN A 758 -14.41 31.09 7.45
N ARG A 759 -15.55 30.63 7.95
CA ARG A 759 -15.68 29.85 9.18
C ARG A 759 -16.44 28.55 8.92
N SER A 760 -16.01 27.49 9.60
CA SER A 760 -16.62 26.15 9.55
C SER A 760 -16.57 25.49 10.92
N SER A 761 -17.55 24.64 11.23
CA SER A 761 -17.53 23.76 12.42
C SER A 761 -16.91 22.38 12.15
N ASP A 762 -16.71 22.02 10.88
CA ASP A 762 -16.37 20.66 10.43
C ASP A 762 -15.28 20.63 9.34
N MET A 763 -14.70 21.79 9.01
CA MET A 763 -13.71 22.03 7.93
C MET A 763 -14.19 21.71 6.49
N THR A 764 -15.41 21.24 6.31
CA THR A 764 -15.95 20.83 5.00
C THR A 764 -17.03 21.79 4.51
N ASN A 765 -17.87 22.29 5.41
CA ASN A 765 -18.92 23.26 5.12
C ASN A 765 -18.53 24.65 5.62
N TRP A 766 -18.15 25.52 4.69
CA TRP A 766 -17.75 26.90 4.95
C TRP A 766 -18.92 27.85 4.70
N ASN A 767 -19.84 27.90 5.66
CA ASN A 767 -21.15 28.55 5.51
C ASN A 767 -21.17 30.01 5.97
N TRP A 768 -20.19 30.44 6.76
CA TRP A 768 -20.06 31.83 7.21
C TRP A 768 -18.83 32.46 6.57
N GLN A 769 -18.99 33.70 6.11
CA GLN A 769 -17.93 34.45 5.46
C GLN A 769 -17.99 35.94 5.78
N ARG A 770 -16.82 36.59 5.87
CA ARG A 770 -16.67 38.03 6.09
C ARG A 770 -15.43 38.54 5.38
N GLU A 771 -15.51 39.71 4.76
CA GLU A 771 -14.31 40.41 4.29
C GLU A 771 -13.50 40.96 5.47
N VAL A 772 -12.18 40.82 5.41
CA VAL A 772 -11.25 41.29 6.43
C VAL A 772 -10.01 41.88 5.76
N ASP A 773 -9.53 43.00 6.29
CA ASP A 773 -8.36 43.69 5.75
C ASP A 773 -7.09 43.35 6.54
N ALA A 774 -6.00 43.11 5.82
CA ALA A 774 -4.68 43.03 6.43
C ALA A 774 -4.14 44.43 6.72
N SER A 775 -3.72 44.65 7.96
CA SER A 775 -3.04 45.87 8.40
C SER A 775 -1.80 46.18 7.55
N GLY A 776 -1.27 47.39 7.66
CA GLY A 776 -0.05 47.81 6.95
C GLY A 776 1.21 46.96 7.22
N ALA A 777 1.17 46.10 8.25
CA ALA A 777 2.22 45.13 8.59
C ALA A 777 1.89 43.68 8.17
N GLY A 778 0.79 43.46 7.44
CA GLY A 778 0.37 42.13 7.00
C GLY A 778 -0.33 41.27 8.06
N ALA A 779 -0.77 41.87 9.18
CA ALA A 779 -1.55 41.15 10.18
C ALA A 779 -3.06 41.39 9.95
N VAL A 780 -3.83 40.31 9.86
CA VAL A 780 -5.29 40.33 9.93
C VAL A 780 -5.69 39.92 11.35
N PHE A 781 -6.44 40.79 12.03
CA PHE A 781 -7.00 40.53 13.34
C PHE A 781 -8.52 40.61 13.25
N PHE A 782 -9.20 39.58 13.75
CA PHE A 782 -10.66 39.51 13.74
C PHE A 782 -11.16 38.91 15.04
N GLN A 783 -12.16 39.54 15.65
CA GLN A 783 -12.86 39.00 16.80
C GLN A 783 -14.21 38.43 16.34
N ASP A 784 -14.45 37.13 16.55
CA ASP A 784 -15.73 36.53 16.23
C ASP A 784 -16.69 36.77 17.39
N GLU A 785 -17.64 37.67 17.17
CA GLU A 785 -18.65 38.07 18.16
C GLU A 785 -19.76 37.02 18.32
N ASP A 786 -19.88 36.07 17.40
CA ASP A 786 -20.92 35.03 17.41
C ASP A 786 -20.36 33.65 16.99
N PRO A 787 -19.38 33.10 17.74
CA PRO A 787 -18.80 31.81 17.43
C PRO A 787 -19.80 30.66 17.69
N PRO A 788 -19.77 29.58 16.90
CA PRO A 788 -20.60 28.41 17.19
C PRO A 788 -20.22 27.79 18.54
N THR A 789 -21.20 27.20 19.24
CA THR A 789 -20.97 26.46 20.48
C THR A 789 -20.11 25.23 20.20
N GLY A 790 -18.86 25.22 20.68
CA GLY A 790 -17.90 24.11 20.47
C GLY A 790 -16.65 24.55 19.72
N ARG A 791 -16.11 23.69 18.84
CA ARG A 791 -14.93 24.01 18.01
C ARG A 791 -15.35 24.80 16.76
N ALA A 792 -14.54 25.79 16.39
CA ALA A 792 -14.68 26.57 15.17
C ALA A 792 -13.34 26.63 14.42
N PHE A 793 -13.38 26.46 13.10
CA PHE A 793 -12.25 26.54 12.20
C PHE A 793 -12.40 27.79 11.33
N TYR A 794 -11.28 28.45 11.04
CA TYR A 794 -11.26 29.67 10.25
C TYR A 794 -10.20 29.58 9.17
N ARG A 795 -10.47 30.15 7.99
CA ARG A 795 -9.50 30.28 6.89
C ARG A 795 -9.62 31.62 6.20
N LEU A 796 -8.50 32.16 5.72
CA LEU A 796 -8.50 33.26 4.77
C LEU A 796 -8.47 32.71 3.35
N ILE A 797 -9.31 33.26 2.48
CA ILE A 797 -9.27 33.06 1.04
C ILE A 797 -8.81 34.36 0.42
N ASP A 798 -7.81 34.24 -0.45
CA ASP A 798 -7.47 35.31 -1.39
C ASP A 798 -8.55 35.33 -2.48
N PRO A 799 -9.32 36.43 -2.63
CA PRO A 799 -10.44 36.49 -3.56
C PRO A 799 -10.09 36.26 -5.05
#